data_AF-A0A916QZ06-F1
#
_entry.id   AF-A0A916QZ06-F1
#
_cell.length_a   1.000
_cell.length_b   1.000
_cell.length_c   1.000
_cell.angle_alpha   90.00
_cell.angle_beta   90.00
_cell.angle_gamma   90.00
#
_symmetry.space_group_name_H-M   'P 1'
#
loop_
_entity.id
_entity.type
_entity.pdbx_description
1 polymer ?
#
loop_
_entity_poly.entity_id
_entity_poly.type
_entity_poly.pdbx_seq_one_letter_code
_entity_poly.pdbx_strand_id
1 'polypeptide(L)'
;MLVVIDPRVENSSQLFAGVGSDAQVVMLEPDKNGIEQITVALCKYSAHSLHIVCHGAPGVLFLGNIPVSRENIDTYRGLLQEWAVEEILLYGCNVAADMVFPGVSLLESLHQLTGANIAASTHRVGNSALGGKWELETQIGEVTSGLAFLPSVVQKYSGVFAVSFGNATNFPVGDQPAGAAVGDFDGDGNQDIVVVNYQSDNISVLFGDGKGGVTAAPLFGVGDRPVDVTVGDFDRDRNQDIVVTNSSNDTVSVLFGDGNGNFSPASNFFVGDRPFGIAVADLNGDRILDIVTANTESDDVTVLLSNGDGSFASALNFDVAADNPSRLAIEDFNGDSKLDIVTTNYLSDNISILLGNGDGTFGFPTNFGTGGNAANGVAVGDFNRDGNADVVVTNRDSANISVLLGNGDGRFGLPTNFQVGDNPESIVVADFDGDGKQDIVVANFGSDNISVLLGNGDGRFGLPTNFQVGDNPDWLAVRDLNKDGKQDIVVTNDNSDDVSVLLNTTSQANPGTGTSRNDNLTGNNRNNRINGKGGNDTINGAGGNDTLIGGNGNDRLNGGGGNDNLNGGRGKDTLSGGSGRDTLIGGGGNDRLQGNSGNDRLNGGGGNDNLNGGRGKDTLSGGSGRDTLIGGGGNDRLQGNSGNDRLNGGGGNDKLEGGNGKDTLNGNQNNDTLDGGAGDDILIGGGGRDRFLYNTKRSFRQRDIGVDEINDFLVGQDKIVLDKTTFTQLNSRRGTGFSVSREFEVVDSQRDAANSRAFIVYDESTGNLFYNQNGNQSGFGSGGLFATLDDVPLTASDFLIQN
;
A
#
# COMPACT_ATOMS: atom_id res chain seq x y z
N MET A 1 -10.89 35.93 12.95
CA MET A 1 -10.84 34.52 13.43
C MET A 1 -9.68 34.39 14.39
N LEU A 2 -9.73 33.48 15.35
CA LEU A 2 -8.56 33.08 16.14
C LEU A 2 -8.19 31.65 15.73
N VAL A 3 -6.95 31.44 15.30
CA VAL A 3 -6.37 30.14 15.00
C VAL A 3 -5.44 29.76 16.13
N VAL A 4 -5.62 28.58 16.68
CA VAL A 4 -4.77 28.00 17.70
C VAL A 4 -4.16 26.74 17.11
N ILE A 5 -2.84 26.62 17.17
CA ILE A 5 -2.10 25.49 16.62
C ILE A 5 -1.32 24.84 17.75
N ASP A 6 -1.52 23.55 17.95
CA ASP A 6 -0.66 22.74 18.78
C ASP A 6 0.65 22.45 18.02
N PRO A 7 1.84 22.76 18.58
CA PRO A 7 3.11 22.64 17.87
C PRO A 7 3.49 21.22 17.49
N ARG A 8 2.87 20.20 18.09
CA ARG A 8 3.08 18.79 17.75
C ARG A 8 2.46 18.38 16.41
N VAL A 9 1.63 19.24 15.82
CA VAL A 9 1.08 18.98 14.49
C VAL A 9 2.15 19.26 13.45
N GLU A 10 2.67 18.21 12.80
CA GLU A 10 3.76 18.20 11.79
C GLU A 10 4.33 19.57 11.39
N ASN A 11 4.23 20.10 10.17
CA ASN A 11 4.81 21.41 9.83
C ASN A 11 4.07 22.62 10.48
N SER A 12 3.84 22.62 11.79
CA SER A 12 3.16 23.65 12.58
C SER A 12 3.69 25.06 12.30
N SER A 13 5.01 25.19 12.06
CA SER A 13 5.63 26.46 11.66
C SER A 13 5.15 26.95 10.28
N GLN A 14 4.92 26.04 9.34
CA GLN A 14 4.38 26.36 8.01
C GLN A 14 2.87 26.63 8.07
N LEU A 15 2.13 25.91 8.92
CA LEU A 15 0.72 26.19 9.19
C LEU A 15 0.56 27.58 9.81
N PHE A 16 1.40 27.92 10.79
CA PHE A 16 1.43 29.23 11.42
C PHE A 16 1.68 30.36 10.41
N ALA A 17 2.70 30.20 9.55
CA ALA A 17 2.98 31.16 8.48
C ALA A 17 1.89 31.18 7.38
N GLY A 18 1.08 30.13 7.31
CA GLY A 18 0.04 29.90 6.32
C GLY A 18 -1.36 30.37 6.71
N VAL A 19 -1.52 30.95 7.90
CA VAL A 19 -2.79 31.54 8.35
C VAL A 19 -3.10 32.81 7.56
N GLY A 20 -4.36 32.95 7.13
CA GLY A 20 -4.84 34.14 6.43
C GLY A 20 -4.64 35.42 7.23
N SER A 21 -4.38 36.54 6.54
CA SER A 21 -4.09 37.83 7.19
C SER A 21 -5.23 38.41 8.02
N ASP A 22 -6.44 37.86 7.89
CA ASP A 22 -7.67 38.20 8.59
C ASP A 22 -7.89 37.40 9.89
N ALA A 23 -6.96 36.50 10.22
CA ALA A 23 -6.96 35.71 11.44
C ALA A 23 -5.76 36.06 12.33
N GLN A 24 -5.98 35.99 13.65
CA GLN A 24 -4.90 35.96 14.62
C GLN A 24 -4.48 34.50 14.83
N VAL A 25 -3.19 34.23 14.99
CA VAL A 25 -2.68 32.88 15.23
C VAL A 25 -1.90 32.82 16.53
N VAL A 26 -2.12 31.76 17.31
CA VAL A 26 -1.43 31.47 18.56
C VAL A 26 -0.89 30.04 18.49
N MET A 27 0.42 29.88 18.70
CA MET A 27 1.00 28.58 18.99
C MET A 27 0.80 28.27 20.46
N LEU A 28 0.29 27.09 20.77
CA LEU A 28 0.23 26.62 22.15
C LEU A 28 1.63 26.27 22.65
N GLU A 29 1.86 26.52 23.93
CA GLU A 29 2.97 25.97 24.68
C GLU A 29 2.62 24.52 25.08
N PRO A 30 3.36 23.51 24.60
CA PRO A 30 2.95 22.11 24.72
C PRO A 30 3.04 21.56 26.15
N ASP A 31 3.77 22.22 27.04
CA ASP A 31 3.97 21.89 28.45
C ASP A 31 2.91 22.52 29.38
N LYS A 32 1.99 23.33 28.83
CA LYS A 32 0.92 24.00 29.59
C LYS A 32 -0.46 23.48 29.18
N ASN A 33 -1.47 23.72 30.02
CA ASN A 33 -2.83 23.31 29.71
C ASN A 33 -3.37 24.09 28.50
N GLY A 34 -3.80 23.39 27.45
CA GLY A 34 -4.27 24.04 26.22
C GLY A 34 -5.57 24.83 26.37
N ILE A 35 -6.52 24.36 27.20
CA ILE A 35 -7.79 25.07 27.43
C ILE A 35 -7.53 26.42 28.12
N GLU A 36 -6.68 26.45 29.14
CA GLU A 36 -6.31 27.70 29.82
C GLU A 36 -5.64 28.69 28.86
N GLN A 37 -4.73 28.22 28.01
CA GLN A 37 -4.06 29.04 27.01
C GLN A 37 -5.04 29.62 25.99
N ILE A 38 -5.99 28.82 25.50
CA ILE A 38 -7.03 29.27 24.58
C ILE A 38 -7.94 30.32 25.26
N THR A 39 -8.35 30.10 26.51
CA THR A 39 -9.14 31.08 27.28
C THR A 39 -8.40 32.42 27.39
N VAL A 40 -7.12 32.39 27.72
CA VAL A 40 -6.28 33.60 27.77
C VAL A 40 -6.16 34.27 26.40
N ALA A 41 -6.01 33.48 25.33
CA ALA A 41 -5.94 34.00 23.97
C ALA A 41 -7.25 34.68 23.54
N LEU A 42 -8.42 34.11 23.87
CA LEU A 42 -9.74 34.68 23.57
C LEU A 42 -10.02 35.97 24.37
N CYS A 43 -9.51 36.07 25.60
CA CYS A 43 -9.55 37.32 26.36
C CYS A 43 -8.72 38.43 25.70
N LYS A 44 -7.64 38.08 25.01
CA LYS A 44 -6.74 39.03 24.33
C LYS A 44 -7.22 39.37 22.91
N TYR A 45 -7.75 38.39 22.19
CA TYR A 45 -8.16 38.50 20.80
C TYR A 45 -9.62 38.10 20.67
N SER A 46 -10.51 39.10 20.66
CA SER A 46 -11.93 38.86 20.39
C SER A 46 -12.08 38.26 18.98
N ALA A 47 -12.78 37.13 18.90
CA ALA A 47 -13.00 36.39 17.67
C ALA A 47 -14.44 35.90 17.59
N HIS A 48 -15.02 35.93 16.40
CA HIS A 48 -16.31 35.30 16.13
C HIS A 48 -16.18 33.78 16.02
N SER A 49 -15.10 33.29 15.39
CA SER A 49 -14.78 31.88 15.25
C SER A 49 -13.39 31.52 15.78
N LEU A 50 -13.32 30.37 16.45
CA LEU A 50 -12.11 29.74 16.95
C LEU A 50 -11.78 28.52 16.09
N HIS A 51 -10.59 28.51 15.51
CA HIS A 51 -10.06 27.42 14.72
C HIS A 51 -8.96 26.74 15.53
N ILE A 52 -9.07 25.44 15.77
CA ILE A 52 -8.10 24.68 16.54
C ILE A 52 -7.47 23.65 15.62
N VAL A 53 -6.15 23.68 15.47
CA VAL A 53 -5.38 22.64 14.80
C VAL A 53 -4.61 21.86 15.85
N CYS A 54 -4.97 20.60 16.03
CA CYS A 54 -4.36 19.72 17.00
C CYS A 54 -4.39 18.27 16.50
N HIS A 55 -3.59 17.41 17.12
CA HIS A 55 -3.67 15.97 16.89
C HIS A 55 -4.63 15.30 17.89
N GLY A 56 -5.00 14.05 17.63
CA GLY A 56 -5.68 13.23 18.61
C GLY A 56 -6.33 11.97 18.07
N ALA A 57 -6.51 11.02 18.99
CA ALA A 57 -7.33 9.83 18.79
C ALA A 57 -8.80 10.21 18.57
N PRO A 58 -9.64 9.31 18.00
CA PRO A 58 -11.08 9.52 17.97
C PRO A 58 -11.62 9.92 19.35
N GLY A 59 -12.41 11.00 19.41
CA GLY A 59 -12.98 11.52 20.65
C GLY A 59 -12.02 12.23 21.62
N VAL A 60 -10.76 12.51 21.24
CA VAL A 60 -9.76 13.19 22.10
C VAL A 60 -9.08 14.36 21.36
N LEU A 61 -8.97 15.51 22.04
CA LEU A 61 -8.24 16.70 21.58
C LEU A 61 -6.94 16.83 22.37
N PHE A 62 -5.77 16.67 21.74
CA PHE A 62 -4.50 16.93 22.42
C PHE A 62 -4.14 18.42 22.31
N LEU A 63 -4.36 19.16 23.39
CA LEU A 63 -4.13 20.60 23.48
C LEU A 63 -3.18 20.88 24.64
N GLY A 64 -1.91 21.14 24.32
CA GLY A 64 -0.89 21.29 25.35
C GLY A 64 -0.67 20.00 26.16
N ASN A 65 -0.39 20.12 27.45
CA ASN A 65 0.06 18.98 28.26
C ASN A 65 -1.05 18.01 28.71
N ILE A 66 -2.32 18.43 28.64
CA ILE A 66 -3.47 17.63 29.12
C ILE A 66 -4.42 17.38 27.95
N PRO A 67 -4.59 16.11 27.50
CA PRO A 67 -5.58 15.77 26.49
C PRO A 67 -7.00 16.04 26.99
N VAL A 68 -7.86 16.54 26.13
CA VAL A 68 -9.27 16.80 26.44
C VAL A 68 -10.13 15.73 25.78
N SER A 69 -10.85 14.97 26.60
CA SER A 69 -11.75 13.89 26.17
C SER A 69 -13.14 14.10 26.77
N ARG A 70 -14.10 13.24 26.39
CA ARG A 70 -15.43 13.28 27.01
C ARG A 70 -15.36 13.13 28.53
N GLU A 71 -14.43 12.34 29.04
CA GLU A 71 -14.33 11.99 30.46
C GLU A 71 -13.90 13.18 31.32
N ASN A 72 -13.05 14.07 30.78
CA ASN A 72 -12.47 15.16 31.55
C ASN A 72 -12.92 16.57 31.14
N ILE A 73 -13.63 16.74 30.02
CA ILE A 73 -14.04 18.07 29.53
C ILE A 73 -14.89 18.86 30.55
N ASP A 74 -15.70 18.18 31.36
CA ASP A 74 -16.53 18.82 32.38
C ASP A 74 -15.71 19.51 33.50
N THR A 75 -14.44 19.12 33.69
CA THR A 75 -13.52 19.78 34.62
C THR A 75 -13.20 21.22 34.19
N TYR A 76 -13.31 21.52 32.89
CA TYR A 76 -13.04 22.83 32.32
C TYR A 76 -14.28 23.72 32.19
N ARG A 77 -15.43 23.32 32.75
CA ARG A 77 -16.72 24.02 32.60
C ARG A 77 -16.63 25.54 32.82
N GLY A 78 -15.93 25.97 33.87
CA GLY A 78 -15.78 27.40 34.16
C GLY A 78 -15.07 28.16 33.03
N LEU A 79 -13.96 27.60 32.52
CA LEU A 79 -13.17 28.21 31.45
C LEU A 79 -13.88 28.16 30.10
N LEU A 80 -14.51 27.03 29.76
CA LEU A 80 -15.21 26.86 28.49
C LEU A 80 -16.45 27.77 28.38
N GLN A 81 -17.13 28.06 29.50
CA GLN A 81 -18.24 29.01 29.53
C GLN A 81 -17.81 30.46 29.32
N GLU A 82 -16.52 30.77 29.45
CA GLU A 82 -15.95 32.09 29.16
C GLU A 82 -15.62 32.28 27.66
N TRP A 83 -15.64 31.21 26.87
CA TRP A 83 -15.33 31.28 25.44
C TRP A 83 -16.45 31.98 24.67
N ALA A 84 -16.35 33.29 24.53
CA ALA A 84 -17.29 34.12 23.79
C ALA A 84 -17.06 34.04 22.27
N VAL A 85 -17.23 32.85 21.70
CA VAL A 85 -17.17 32.56 20.26
C VAL A 85 -18.49 31.96 19.79
N GLU A 86 -18.88 32.23 18.56
CA GLU A 86 -20.11 31.69 17.96
C GLU A 86 -19.84 30.34 17.27
N GLU A 87 -18.61 30.12 16.79
CA GLU A 87 -18.23 28.92 16.04
C GLU A 87 -16.86 28.38 16.49
N ILE A 88 -16.74 27.04 16.61
CA ILE A 88 -15.48 26.33 16.87
C ILE A 88 -15.25 25.32 15.74
N LEU A 89 -14.12 25.44 15.05
CA LEU A 89 -13.73 24.61 13.93
C LEU A 89 -12.49 23.80 14.32
N LEU A 90 -12.60 22.47 14.30
CA LEU A 90 -11.57 21.55 14.78
C LEU A 90 -10.90 20.83 13.61
N TYR A 91 -9.58 20.98 13.49
CA TYR A 91 -8.73 20.47 12.42
C TYR A 91 -7.64 19.55 12.99
N GLY A 92 -7.26 18.50 12.26
CA GLY A 92 -6.09 17.65 12.54
C GLY A 92 -6.33 16.43 13.41
N CYS A 93 -7.56 16.21 13.84
CA CYS A 93 -7.89 15.23 14.84
C CYS A 93 -9.15 14.48 14.38
N ASN A 94 -9.11 13.14 14.43
CA ASN A 94 -10.20 12.26 14.00
C ASN A 94 -11.40 12.29 14.99
N VAL A 95 -11.67 13.45 15.59
CA VAL A 95 -12.45 13.62 16.83
C VAL A 95 -13.90 13.25 16.63
N ALA A 96 -14.40 13.42 15.40
CA ALA A 96 -15.78 13.14 15.06
C ALA A 96 -16.05 11.66 14.72
N ALA A 97 -15.03 10.78 14.65
CA ALA A 97 -15.22 9.38 14.25
C ALA A 97 -15.89 8.50 15.32
N ASP A 98 -16.04 8.96 16.56
CA ASP A 98 -16.60 8.17 17.68
C ASP A 98 -18.14 8.31 17.85
N MET A 99 -18.87 8.66 16.79
CA MET A 99 -20.33 8.82 16.83
C MET A 99 -21.10 7.48 16.78
N VAL A 100 -20.77 6.52 17.65
CA VAL A 100 -21.50 5.25 17.69
C VAL A 100 -22.81 5.36 18.50
N PHE A 101 -22.99 6.39 19.34
CA PHE A 101 -24.24 6.61 20.10
C PHE A 101 -24.64 8.10 20.21
N PRO A 102 -25.92 8.47 19.94
CA PRO A 102 -26.41 9.83 20.17
C PRO A 102 -26.40 10.18 21.67
N GLY A 103 -25.77 11.31 22.05
CA GLY A 103 -25.89 11.91 23.39
C GLY A 103 -24.68 11.78 24.35
N VAL A 104 -23.50 11.34 23.91
CA VAL A 104 -22.32 11.16 24.78
C VAL A 104 -20.98 11.60 24.15
N SER A 105 -20.98 12.39 23.07
CA SER A 105 -19.73 12.74 22.36
C SER A 105 -18.99 13.95 22.98
N LEU A 106 -17.68 14.01 22.75
CA LEU A 106 -16.84 15.16 23.11
C LEU A 106 -17.37 16.46 22.47
N LEU A 107 -17.78 16.40 21.20
CA LEU A 107 -18.27 17.56 20.44
C LEU A 107 -19.59 18.12 21.00
N GLU A 108 -20.53 17.25 21.39
CA GLU A 108 -21.77 17.67 22.06
C GLU A 108 -21.48 18.34 23.41
N SER A 109 -20.52 17.82 24.16
CA SER A 109 -20.13 18.41 25.45
C SER A 109 -19.48 19.78 25.26
N LEU A 110 -18.61 19.90 24.26
CA LEU A 110 -17.99 21.18 23.91
C LEU A 110 -19.04 22.20 23.45
N HIS A 111 -20.00 21.80 22.62
CA HIS A 111 -21.14 22.63 22.21
C HIS A 111 -21.96 23.10 23.41
N GLN A 112 -22.32 22.20 24.32
CA GLN A 112 -23.14 22.54 25.49
C GLN A 112 -22.42 23.46 26.49
N LEU A 113 -21.10 23.30 26.64
CA LEU A 113 -20.31 24.07 27.60
C LEU A 113 -19.96 25.46 27.08
N THR A 114 -19.67 25.60 25.78
CA THR A 114 -19.28 26.88 25.16
C THR A 114 -20.48 27.65 24.59
N GLY A 115 -21.54 26.94 24.18
CA GLY A 115 -22.66 27.50 23.42
C GLY A 115 -22.37 27.74 21.93
N ALA A 116 -21.15 27.43 21.46
CA ALA A 116 -20.73 27.67 20.07
C ALA A 116 -21.16 26.53 19.13
N ASN A 117 -21.47 26.85 17.88
CA ASN A 117 -21.65 25.85 16.83
C ASN A 117 -20.31 25.17 16.54
N ILE A 118 -20.32 23.86 16.33
CA ILE A 118 -19.09 23.06 16.19
C ILE A 118 -19.03 22.49 14.77
N ALA A 119 -17.87 22.61 14.13
CA ALA A 119 -17.54 21.83 12.94
C ALA A 119 -16.22 21.10 13.15
N ALA A 120 -16.17 19.82 12.81
CA ALA A 120 -15.01 18.97 13.07
C ALA A 120 -14.77 18.02 11.90
N SER A 121 -13.49 17.69 11.68
CA SER A 121 -13.12 16.68 10.70
C SER A 121 -13.37 15.27 11.23
N THR A 122 -13.89 14.39 10.38
CA THR A 122 -13.98 12.93 10.62
C THR A 122 -12.74 12.19 10.10
N HIS A 123 -11.73 12.93 9.64
CA HIS A 123 -10.47 12.41 9.13
C HIS A 123 -9.32 13.26 9.66
N ARG A 124 -8.08 12.79 9.48
CA ARG A 124 -6.90 13.64 9.71
C ARG A 124 -6.88 14.72 8.63
N VAL A 125 -6.72 15.98 9.01
CA VAL A 125 -6.71 17.08 8.03
C VAL A 125 -5.36 17.19 7.35
N GLY A 126 -5.33 17.52 6.06
CA GLY A 126 -4.09 17.62 5.32
C GLY A 126 -4.27 17.57 3.80
N ASN A 127 -3.16 17.40 3.12
CA ASN A 127 -3.03 17.33 1.68
C ASN A 127 -3.78 16.08 1.21
N SER A 128 -4.74 16.28 0.33
CA SER A 128 -5.57 15.20 -0.22
C SER A 128 -4.78 14.18 -1.03
N ALA A 129 -3.59 14.54 -1.54
CA ALA A 129 -2.66 13.60 -2.17
C ALA A 129 -1.94 12.69 -1.15
N LEU A 130 -1.94 13.05 0.13
CA LEU A 130 -1.30 12.31 1.23
C LEU A 130 -2.36 11.75 2.20
N GLY A 131 -3.60 11.57 1.73
CA GLY A 131 -4.69 10.98 2.53
C GLY A 131 -5.32 11.89 3.59
N GLY A 132 -4.85 13.13 3.76
CA GLY A 132 -5.45 14.12 4.66
C GLY A 132 -6.58 14.91 4.00
N LYS A 133 -7.52 15.44 4.80
CA LYS A 133 -8.67 16.20 4.27
C LYS A 133 -9.03 17.40 5.14
N TRP A 134 -8.95 18.61 4.58
CA TRP A 134 -9.32 19.85 5.29
C TRP A 134 -10.83 20.09 5.42
N GLU A 135 -11.64 19.06 5.14
CA GLU A 135 -13.10 19.16 5.26
C GLU A 135 -13.53 18.92 6.71
N LEU A 136 -14.60 19.60 7.09
CA LEU A 136 -15.23 19.49 8.40
C LEU A 136 -16.58 18.81 8.20
N GLU A 137 -16.56 17.48 8.12
CA GLU A 137 -17.70 16.66 7.72
C GLU A 137 -18.77 16.55 8.81
N THR A 138 -18.41 16.83 10.06
CA THR A 138 -19.32 16.81 11.20
C THR A 138 -19.65 18.22 11.64
N GLN A 139 -20.95 18.48 11.86
CA GLN A 139 -21.43 19.75 12.37
C GLN A 139 -22.47 19.58 13.48
N ILE A 140 -22.39 20.43 14.51
CA ILE A 140 -23.40 20.63 15.54
C ILE A 140 -23.79 22.11 15.49
N GLY A 141 -25.02 22.40 15.07
CA GLY A 141 -25.45 23.77 14.73
C GLY A 141 -25.04 24.16 13.30
N GLU A 142 -25.20 25.44 12.95
CA GLU A 142 -24.88 25.99 11.63
C GLU A 142 -23.53 26.74 11.70
N VAL A 143 -22.51 26.23 11.00
CA VAL A 143 -21.18 26.86 10.92
C VAL A 143 -21.00 27.49 9.55
N THR A 144 -20.65 28.78 9.53
CA THR A 144 -20.54 29.60 8.32
C THR A 144 -19.12 30.12 8.07
N SER A 145 -18.21 30.04 9.06
CA SER A 145 -16.81 30.42 8.88
C SER A 145 -16.10 29.54 7.87
N GLY A 146 -15.39 30.18 6.93
CA GLY A 146 -14.51 29.50 5.97
C GLY A 146 -13.17 29.11 6.60
N LEU A 147 -12.37 28.35 5.84
CA LEU A 147 -11.05 27.87 6.29
C LEU A 147 -10.09 29.05 6.57
N ALA A 148 -9.40 29.02 7.70
CA ALA A 148 -8.48 30.10 8.10
C ALA A 148 -7.08 30.01 7.44
N PHE A 149 -6.82 28.98 6.63
CA PHE A 149 -5.52 28.75 5.98
C PHE A 149 -5.53 29.12 4.51
N LEU A 150 -4.38 29.60 4.01
CA LEU A 150 -4.18 29.91 2.60
C LEU A 150 -4.33 28.63 1.74
N PRO A 151 -4.94 28.70 0.54
CA PRO A 151 -5.13 27.54 -0.32
C PRO A 151 -3.84 26.77 -0.66
N SER A 152 -2.71 27.48 -0.77
CA SER A 152 -1.39 26.88 -1.04
C SER A 152 -0.86 26.03 0.12
N VAL A 153 -1.22 26.37 1.36
CA VAL A 153 -0.82 25.65 2.58
C VAL A 153 -1.66 24.38 2.70
N VAL A 154 -2.97 24.51 2.48
CA VAL A 154 -3.95 23.42 2.44
C VAL A 154 -3.56 22.34 1.43
N GLN A 155 -3.10 22.75 0.25
CA GLN A 155 -2.69 21.83 -0.83
C GLN A 155 -1.34 21.15 -0.58
N LYS A 156 -0.48 21.69 0.29
CA LYS A 156 0.89 21.19 0.48
C LYS A 156 1.06 20.32 1.72
N TYR A 157 0.23 20.54 2.73
CA TYR A 157 0.50 20.06 4.08
C TYR A 157 -0.02 18.65 4.35
N SER A 158 0.85 17.64 4.48
CA SER A 158 0.49 16.30 4.99
C SER A 158 -0.25 16.43 6.32
N GLY A 159 -1.37 15.74 6.48
CA GLY A 159 -1.92 15.60 7.81
C GLY A 159 -0.97 14.79 8.67
N VAL A 160 -0.96 15.05 9.98
CA VAL A 160 -0.19 14.29 10.96
C VAL A 160 -0.55 12.82 10.82
N PHE A 161 0.35 11.98 10.31
CA PHE A 161 0.22 10.55 10.50
C PHE A 161 0.55 10.31 11.97
N ALA A 162 -0.46 10.27 12.85
CA ALA A 162 -0.16 9.71 14.16
C ALA A 162 -0.05 8.21 13.93
N VAL A 163 1.13 7.70 14.26
CA VAL A 163 1.33 6.28 14.49
C VAL A 163 0.24 5.77 15.43
N SER A 164 -0.35 4.64 15.09
CA SER A 164 -1.42 4.01 15.84
C SER A 164 -1.10 2.55 16.00
N PHE A 165 -0.92 2.10 17.23
CA PHE A 165 -0.87 0.68 17.54
C PHE A 165 -2.23 0.19 18.03
N GLY A 166 -2.55 -1.07 17.73
CA GLY A 166 -3.63 -1.78 18.41
C GLY A 166 -3.32 -1.93 19.90
N ASN A 167 -4.30 -2.39 20.66
CA ASN A 167 -4.05 -2.74 22.06
C ASN A 167 -3.00 -3.84 22.16
N ALA A 168 -2.12 -3.74 23.15
CA ALA A 168 -1.16 -4.78 23.46
C ALA A 168 -1.88 -6.12 23.70
N THR A 169 -1.39 -7.17 23.04
CA THR A 169 -1.78 -8.56 23.29
C THR A 169 -0.66 -9.25 24.04
N ASN A 170 -0.93 -9.74 25.24
CA ASN A 170 0.10 -10.30 26.12
C ASN A 170 0.13 -11.82 26.06
N PHE A 171 1.35 -12.38 26.06
CA PHE A 171 1.60 -13.81 26.01
C PHE A 171 2.54 -14.21 27.16
N PRO A 172 2.16 -15.18 28.00
CA PRO A 172 2.99 -15.56 29.15
C PRO A 172 4.30 -16.22 28.70
N VAL A 173 5.37 -15.91 29.42
CA VAL A 173 6.71 -16.48 29.25
C VAL A 173 7.26 -16.94 30.62
N GLY A 174 8.56 -17.20 30.73
CA GLY A 174 9.16 -17.56 32.02
C GLY A 174 9.35 -16.35 32.94
N ASP A 175 9.82 -16.62 34.15
CA ASP A 175 9.93 -15.61 35.20
C ASP A 175 11.00 -14.55 34.86
N GLN A 176 10.61 -13.28 34.99
CA GLN A 176 11.43 -12.10 34.78
C GLN A 176 12.03 -11.99 33.37
N PRO A 177 11.22 -11.76 32.31
CA PRO A 177 11.72 -11.68 30.94
C PRO A 177 12.50 -10.38 30.68
N ALA A 178 13.76 -10.51 30.21
CA ALA A 178 14.72 -9.39 30.14
C ALA A 178 15.14 -8.97 28.72
N GLY A 179 14.94 -9.84 27.72
CA GLY A 179 15.41 -9.62 26.36
C GLY A 179 14.59 -10.42 25.35
N ALA A 180 14.48 -9.93 24.13
CA ALA A 180 13.76 -10.62 23.07
C ALA A 180 14.34 -10.35 21.67
N ALA A 181 14.20 -11.34 20.79
CA ALA A 181 14.53 -11.22 19.37
C ALA A 181 13.43 -11.87 18.52
N VAL A 182 13.33 -11.44 17.26
CA VAL A 182 12.32 -11.93 16.31
C VAL A 182 12.99 -12.61 15.12
N GLY A 183 12.53 -13.79 14.78
CA GLY A 183 13.14 -14.70 13.80
C GLY A 183 12.12 -15.60 13.11
N ASP A 184 12.56 -16.45 12.19
CA ASP A 184 11.75 -17.56 11.67
C ASP A 184 12.48 -18.84 12.09
N PHE A 185 12.07 -19.41 13.22
CA PHE A 185 12.80 -20.50 13.88
C PHE A 185 12.30 -21.88 13.45
N ASP A 186 11.09 -21.96 12.87
CA ASP A 186 10.49 -23.21 12.39
C ASP A 186 10.33 -23.31 10.87
N GLY A 187 10.78 -22.29 10.13
CA GLY A 187 10.86 -22.29 8.68
C GLY A 187 9.51 -22.19 7.99
N ASP A 188 8.44 -21.81 8.71
CA ASP A 188 7.11 -21.66 8.15
C ASP A 188 6.89 -20.31 7.44
N GLY A 189 7.87 -19.40 7.55
CA GLY A 189 7.88 -18.08 6.96
C GLY A 189 7.13 -17.03 7.76
N ASN A 190 6.53 -17.35 8.91
CA ASN A 190 6.01 -16.41 9.89
C ASN A 190 7.15 -15.94 10.80
N GLN A 191 6.88 -14.89 11.58
CA GLN A 191 7.86 -14.36 12.51
C GLN A 191 7.51 -14.86 13.91
N ASP A 192 8.49 -15.50 14.52
CA ASP A 192 8.51 -16.07 15.85
C ASP A 192 9.28 -15.17 16.82
N ILE A 193 9.06 -15.37 18.11
CA ILE A 193 9.68 -14.57 19.16
C ILE A 193 10.49 -15.48 20.07
N VAL A 194 11.75 -15.15 20.32
CA VAL A 194 12.52 -15.72 21.42
C VAL A 194 12.61 -14.71 22.56
N VAL A 195 12.42 -15.16 23.79
CA VAL A 195 12.49 -14.35 25.02
C VAL A 195 13.45 -15.01 26.01
N VAL A 196 14.35 -14.23 26.62
CA VAL A 196 15.18 -14.70 27.74
C VAL A 196 14.47 -14.47 29.06
N ASN A 197 14.50 -15.49 29.93
CA ASN A 197 13.84 -15.46 31.24
C ASN A 197 14.90 -15.45 32.34
N TYR A 198 15.18 -14.27 32.88
CA TYR A 198 16.32 -14.00 33.75
C TYR A 198 16.34 -14.85 35.02
N GLN A 199 15.19 -15.05 35.68
CA GLN A 199 15.14 -15.87 36.90
C GLN A 199 15.02 -17.37 36.63
N SER A 200 14.64 -17.75 35.41
CA SER A 200 14.35 -19.14 35.07
C SER A 200 15.52 -19.87 34.39
N ASP A 201 16.63 -19.17 34.13
CA ASP A 201 17.85 -19.68 33.46
C ASP A 201 17.54 -20.39 32.13
N ASN A 202 16.57 -19.86 31.38
CA ASN A 202 16.09 -20.43 30.12
C ASN A 202 15.58 -19.37 29.14
N ILE A 203 15.27 -19.81 27.92
CA ILE A 203 14.55 -19.03 26.92
C ILE A 203 13.17 -19.63 26.65
N SER A 204 12.21 -18.78 26.30
CA SER A 204 10.93 -19.14 25.70
C SER A 204 10.98 -18.86 24.20
N VAL A 205 10.58 -19.84 23.38
CA VAL A 205 10.33 -19.62 21.94
C VAL A 205 8.82 -19.63 21.74
N LEU A 206 8.29 -18.62 21.04
CA LEU A 206 6.87 -18.46 20.74
C LEU A 206 6.68 -18.45 19.23
N PHE A 207 5.91 -19.40 18.70
CA PHE A 207 5.72 -19.55 17.25
C PHE A 207 4.57 -18.68 16.75
N GLY A 208 4.83 -17.89 15.71
CA GLY A 208 3.91 -16.91 15.14
C GLY A 208 2.87 -17.51 14.20
N ASP A 209 1.66 -16.95 14.21
CA ASP A 209 0.56 -17.39 13.33
C ASP A 209 0.44 -16.60 12.01
N GLY A 210 1.34 -15.63 11.81
CA GLY A 210 1.35 -14.72 10.67
C GLY A 210 0.24 -13.66 10.69
N LYS A 211 -0.46 -13.47 11.82
CA LYS A 211 -1.50 -12.46 12.03
C LYS A 211 -1.26 -11.63 13.30
N GLY A 212 -0.06 -11.75 13.89
CA GLY A 212 0.29 -11.11 15.15
C GLY A 212 -0.04 -11.92 16.40
N GLY A 213 -0.64 -13.10 16.26
CA GLY A 213 -0.78 -14.06 17.35
C GLY A 213 0.48 -14.91 17.47
N VAL A 214 0.84 -15.29 18.68
CA VAL A 214 1.88 -16.29 18.92
C VAL A 214 1.35 -17.41 19.81
N THR A 215 1.98 -18.58 19.71
CA THR A 215 1.71 -19.73 20.58
C THR A 215 2.94 -20.03 21.43
N ALA A 216 2.77 -20.06 22.74
CA ALA A 216 3.85 -20.38 23.66
C ALA A 216 4.37 -21.81 23.40
N ALA A 217 5.69 -21.95 23.27
CA ALA A 217 6.33 -23.19 22.82
C ALA A 217 7.51 -23.61 23.76
N PRO A 218 8.43 -24.52 23.36
CA PRO A 218 9.35 -25.18 24.30
C PRO A 218 10.31 -24.21 24.98
N LEU A 219 10.70 -24.57 26.21
CA LEU A 219 11.73 -23.88 26.98
C LEU A 219 13.08 -24.56 26.74
N PHE A 220 14.13 -23.76 26.53
CA PHE A 220 15.50 -24.24 26.36
C PHE A 220 16.39 -23.65 27.45
N GLY A 221 17.08 -24.53 28.19
CA GLY A 221 18.02 -24.09 29.23
C GLY A 221 19.23 -23.40 28.63
N VAL A 222 19.66 -22.31 29.26
CA VAL A 222 20.87 -21.55 28.93
C VAL A 222 21.73 -21.42 30.19
N GLY A 223 22.71 -20.51 30.21
CA GLY A 223 23.47 -20.22 31.43
C GLY A 223 22.64 -19.46 32.48
N ASP A 224 23.26 -19.22 33.63
CA ASP A 224 22.63 -18.60 34.78
C ASP A 224 22.45 -17.09 34.57
N ARG A 225 21.25 -16.60 34.87
CA ARG A 225 20.82 -15.20 34.75
C ARG A 225 21.01 -14.64 33.34
N PRO A 226 20.29 -15.18 32.34
CA PRO A 226 20.35 -14.69 30.97
C PRO A 226 19.73 -13.28 30.86
N VAL A 227 20.38 -12.37 30.14
CA VAL A 227 20.00 -10.94 30.12
C VAL A 227 19.57 -10.46 28.74
N ASP A 228 20.25 -10.88 27.69
CA ASP A 228 20.03 -10.37 26.33
C ASP A 228 20.12 -11.51 25.31
N VAL A 229 19.49 -11.33 24.15
CA VAL A 229 19.41 -12.33 23.10
C VAL A 229 19.47 -11.72 21.72
N THR A 230 20.18 -12.40 20.82
CA THR A 230 20.18 -12.09 19.40
C THR A 230 20.17 -13.38 18.59
N VAL A 231 19.99 -13.26 17.27
CA VAL A 231 19.81 -14.39 16.36
C VAL A 231 20.65 -14.22 15.10
N GLY A 232 21.10 -15.33 14.54
CA GLY A 232 21.95 -15.36 13.36
C GLY A 232 22.30 -16.78 12.94
N ASP A 233 22.88 -16.96 11.76
CA ASP A 233 23.36 -18.25 11.27
C ASP A 233 24.87 -18.35 11.51
N PHE A 234 25.30 -19.10 12.52
CA PHE A 234 26.71 -19.20 12.96
C PHE A 234 27.40 -20.47 12.46
N ASP A 235 26.65 -21.46 11.97
CA ASP A 235 27.18 -22.72 11.42
C ASP A 235 26.94 -22.92 9.91
N ARG A 236 26.34 -21.92 9.27
CA ARG A 236 26.07 -21.81 7.82
C ARG A 236 25.13 -22.89 7.30
N ASP A 237 24.24 -23.41 8.13
CA ASP A 237 23.21 -24.35 7.72
C ASP A 237 21.93 -23.65 7.16
N ARG A 238 21.88 -22.31 7.28
CA ARG A 238 20.78 -21.39 6.88
C ARG A 238 19.57 -21.39 7.81
N ASN A 239 19.64 -22.09 8.93
CA ASN A 239 18.68 -21.95 10.00
C ASN A 239 19.13 -20.84 10.94
N GLN A 240 18.21 -20.29 11.72
CA GLN A 240 18.54 -19.27 12.70
C GLN A 240 18.95 -19.95 14.01
N ASP A 241 20.13 -19.58 14.50
CA ASP A 241 20.62 -19.91 15.83
C ASP A 241 20.30 -18.79 16.81
N ILE A 242 20.29 -19.15 18.08
CA ILE A 242 20.02 -18.23 19.19
C ILE A 242 21.29 -18.05 20.02
N VAL A 243 21.61 -16.80 20.33
CA VAL A 243 22.78 -16.43 21.13
C VAL A 243 22.34 -15.59 22.33
N VAL A 244 22.74 -15.99 23.54
CA VAL A 244 22.26 -15.42 24.82
C VAL A 244 23.44 -15.07 25.74
N THR A 245 23.43 -13.87 26.34
CA THR A 245 24.38 -13.49 27.40
C THR A 245 23.94 -13.98 28.76
N ASN A 246 24.85 -14.60 29.52
CA ASN A 246 24.57 -15.14 30.86
C ASN A 246 25.43 -14.40 31.90
N SER A 247 24.80 -13.45 32.59
CA SER A 247 25.51 -12.49 33.45
C SER A 247 26.17 -13.12 34.68
N SER A 248 25.69 -14.26 35.18
CA SER A 248 26.25 -14.90 36.39
C SER A 248 27.26 -16.01 36.11
N ASN A 249 27.45 -16.38 34.84
CA ASN A 249 28.44 -17.39 34.44
C ASN A 249 29.61 -16.81 33.63
N ASP A 250 29.59 -15.52 33.30
CA ASP A 250 30.57 -14.87 32.43
C ASP A 250 30.68 -15.56 31.07
N THR A 251 29.52 -15.95 30.52
CA THR A 251 29.45 -16.71 29.26
C THR A 251 28.38 -16.19 28.30
N VAL A 252 28.56 -16.54 27.03
CA VAL A 252 27.51 -16.54 26.01
C VAL A 252 27.10 -17.97 25.70
N SER A 253 25.80 -18.26 25.69
CA SER A 253 25.22 -19.51 25.21
C SER A 253 24.88 -19.41 23.73
N VAL A 254 25.26 -20.40 22.93
CA VAL A 254 24.83 -20.56 21.53
C VAL A 254 24.00 -21.83 21.39
N LEU A 255 22.82 -21.71 20.79
CA LEU A 255 21.87 -22.79 20.54
C LEU A 255 21.64 -22.90 19.03
N PHE A 256 22.08 -24.02 18.43
CA PHE A 256 21.99 -24.22 16.99
C PHE A 256 20.60 -24.69 16.58
N GLY A 257 19.96 -23.99 15.65
CA GLY A 257 18.59 -24.26 15.21
C GLY A 257 18.52 -25.33 14.13
N ASP A 258 17.52 -26.22 14.19
CA ASP A 258 17.30 -27.22 13.13
C ASP A 258 16.33 -26.76 12.02
N GLY A 259 15.85 -25.51 12.13
CA GLY A 259 14.86 -24.91 11.23
C GLY A 259 13.46 -25.51 11.33
N ASN A 260 13.16 -26.30 12.37
CA ASN A 260 11.84 -26.88 12.65
C ASN A 260 11.39 -26.54 14.09
N GLY A 261 11.93 -25.46 14.67
CA GLY A 261 11.63 -25.01 16.01
C GLY A 261 12.33 -25.80 17.13
N ASN A 262 13.31 -26.65 16.82
CA ASN A 262 14.17 -27.26 17.84
C ASN A 262 15.58 -26.69 17.82
N PHE A 263 16.21 -26.73 18.99
CA PHE A 263 17.56 -26.22 19.17
C PHE A 263 18.46 -27.26 19.85
N SER A 264 19.74 -27.22 19.53
CA SER A 264 20.76 -27.98 20.24
C SER A 264 20.82 -27.56 21.73
N PRO A 265 21.35 -28.41 22.62
CA PRO A 265 21.76 -27.95 23.94
C PRO A 265 22.73 -26.76 23.83
N ALA A 266 22.61 -25.81 24.76
CA ALA A 266 23.45 -24.60 24.78
C ALA A 266 24.95 -24.94 24.86
N SER A 267 25.72 -24.33 23.98
CA SER A 267 27.19 -24.31 24.03
C SER A 267 27.66 -22.99 24.63
N ASN A 268 28.39 -23.06 25.74
CA ASN A 268 28.79 -21.87 26.50
C ASN A 268 30.24 -21.46 26.20
N PHE A 269 30.44 -20.19 25.87
CA PHE A 269 31.75 -19.58 25.59
C PHE A 269 32.03 -18.47 26.59
N PHE A 270 33.20 -18.51 27.22
CA PHE A 270 33.59 -17.49 28.20
C PHE A 270 33.87 -16.15 27.52
N VAL A 271 33.37 -15.08 28.14
CA VAL A 271 33.60 -13.68 27.76
C VAL A 271 34.05 -12.89 29.00
N GLY A 272 34.08 -11.56 28.94
CA GLY A 272 34.35 -10.72 30.10
C GLY A 272 33.35 -10.89 31.24
N ASP A 273 33.64 -10.24 32.38
CA ASP A 273 32.89 -10.42 33.62
C ASP A 273 31.54 -9.69 33.56
N ARG A 274 30.47 -10.41 33.94
CA ARG A 274 29.06 -9.96 33.90
C ARG A 274 28.64 -9.43 32.51
N PRO A 275 28.59 -10.28 31.47
CA PRO A 275 28.11 -9.88 30.15
C PRO A 275 26.65 -9.46 30.22
N PHE A 276 26.31 -8.37 29.53
CA PHE A 276 24.98 -7.77 29.55
C PHE A 276 24.43 -7.65 28.12
N GLY A 277 24.82 -6.62 27.37
CA GLY A 277 24.41 -6.42 25.98
C GLY A 277 25.13 -7.34 25.00
N ILE A 278 24.44 -7.70 23.92
CA ILE A 278 24.98 -8.52 22.83
C ILE A 278 24.60 -7.95 21.45
N ALA A 279 25.52 -8.04 20.49
CA ALA A 279 25.19 -7.87 19.07
C ALA A 279 26.03 -8.82 18.20
N VAL A 280 25.61 -8.98 16.95
CA VAL A 280 26.26 -9.89 15.99
C VAL A 280 26.45 -9.21 14.65
N ALA A 281 27.63 -9.38 14.06
CA ALA A 281 27.98 -8.83 12.75
C ALA A 281 29.25 -9.48 12.18
N ASP A 282 29.51 -9.33 10.88
CA ASP A 282 30.76 -9.74 10.24
C ASP A 282 31.86 -8.68 10.47
N LEU A 283 32.63 -8.82 11.54
CA LEU A 283 33.61 -7.80 11.98
C LEU A 283 34.95 -7.91 11.26
N ASN A 284 35.19 -9.02 10.57
CA ASN A 284 36.47 -9.31 9.90
C ASN A 284 36.33 -9.41 8.35
N GLY A 285 35.11 -9.27 7.81
CA GLY A 285 34.80 -9.26 6.38
C GLY A 285 34.81 -10.65 5.71
N ASP A 286 34.69 -11.74 6.46
CA ASP A 286 34.69 -13.12 5.96
C ASP A 286 33.29 -13.69 5.65
N ARG A 287 32.25 -12.88 5.86
CA ARG A 287 30.82 -13.19 5.71
C ARG A 287 30.31 -14.24 6.69
N ILE A 288 30.89 -14.32 7.87
CA ILE A 288 30.40 -15.09 9.01
C ILE A 288 30.00 -14.08 10.08
N LEU A 289 28.90 -14.34 10.78
CA LEU A 289 28.53 -13.51 11.91
C LEU A 289 29.44 -13.83 13.10
N ASP A 290 30.03 -12.78 13.66
CA ASP A 290 30.78 -12.79 14.91
C ASP A 290 29.89 -12.31 16.06
N ILE A 291 30.28 -12.58 17.29
CA ILE A 291 29.55 -12.14 18.49
C ILE A 291 30.34 -11.05 19.21
N VAL A 292 29.65 -10.00 19.66
CA VAL A 292 30.19 -8.96 20.54
C VAL A 292 29.35 -8.88 21.81
N THR A 293 30.00 -8.85 22.97
CA THR A 293 29.34 -8.59 24.27
C THR A 293 29.91 -7.37 24.96
N ALA A 294 29.04 -6.61 25.64
CA ALA A 294 29.44 -5.59 26.60
C ALA A 294 29.47 -6.23 28.01
N ASN A 295 30.58 -6.08 28.71
CA ASN A 295 30.82 -6.76 29.98
C ASN A 295 30.90 -5.73 31.10
N THR A 296 29.86 -5.73 31.92
CA THR A 296 29.55 -4.64 32.83
C THR A 296 30.46 -4.59 34.06
N GLU A 297 31.16 -5.66 34.43
CA GLU A 297 32.10 -5.69 35.56
C GLU A 297 33.57 -5.62 35.15
N SER A 298 33.93 -6.11 33.95
CA SER A 298 35.29 -6.00 33.41
C SER A 298 35.56 -4.71 32.63
N ASP A 299 34.54 -3.86 32.44
CA ASP A 299 34.62 -2.58 31.73
C ASP A 299 35.21 -2.69 30.31
N ASP A 300 34.85 -3.77 29.62
CA ASP A 300 35.33 -4.09 28.27
C ASP A 300 34.20 -4.60 27.36
N VAL A 301 34.48 -4.64 26.06
CA VAL A 301 33.74 -5.46 25.10
C VAL A 301 34.54 -6.71 24.76
N THR A 302 33.87 -7.84 24.60
CA THR A 302 34.50 -9.09 24.15
C THR A 302 34.01 -9.42 22.74
N VAL A 303 34.92 -9.80 21.85
CA VAL A 303 34.64 -10.27 20.49
C VAL A 303 34.97 -11.76 20.39
N LEU A 304 34.00 -12.55 19.90
CA LEU A 304 34.17 -13.96 19.55
C LEU A 304 34.04 -14.09 18.03
N LEU A 305 35.17 -14.26 17.34
CA LEU A 305 35.17 -14.49 15.90
C LEU A 305 34.70 -15.91 15.59
N SER A 306 33.71 -16.06 14.71
CA SER A 306 33.16 -17.36 14.35
C SER A 306 33.99 -18.03 13.25
N ASN A 307 34.17 -19.35 13.36
CA ASN A 307 34.78 -20.15 12.30
C ASN A 307 33.76 -20.64 11.25
N GLY A 308 32.46 -20.36 11.45
CA GLY A 308 31.37 -20.73 10.55
C GLY A 308 30.98 -22.21 10.57
N ASP A 309 31.43 -22.95 11.59
CA ASP A 309 31.08 -24.34 11.87
C ASP A 309 30.49 -24.52 13.29
N GLY A 310 30.01 -23.41 13.86
CA GLY A 310 29.55 -23.33 15.25
C GLY A 310 30.65 -23.22 16.30
N SER A 311 31.94 -23.23 15.91
CA SER A 311 33.05 -22.96 16.82
C SER A 311 33.54 -21.51 16.71
N PHE A 312 34.14 -21.00 17.79
CA PHE A 312 34.66 -19.64 17.89
C PHE A 312 36.17 -19.62 18.18
N ALA A 313 36.84 -18.59 17.72
CA ALA A 313 38.21 -18.27 18.10
C ALA A 313 38.32 -17.88 19.58
N SER A 314 39.54 -17.67 20.07
CA SER A 314 39.74 -17.14 21.42
C SER A 314 39.18 -15.72 21.54
N ALA A 315 38.50 -15.45 22.65
CA ALA A 315 37.95 -14.15 22.98
C ALA A 315 38.99 -13.03 22.90
N LEU A 316 38.60 -11.92 22.28
CA LEU A 316 39.36 -10.68 22.20
C LEU A 316 38.66 -9.60 23.02
N ASN A 317 39.34 -9.04 24.01
CA ASN A 317 38.77 -8.06 24.91
C ASN A 317 39.32 -6.66 24.63
N PHE A 318 38.44 -5.67 24.60
CA PHE A 318 38.77 -4.26 24.32
C PHE A 318 38.13 -3.36 25.39
N ASP A 319 38.97 -2.66 26.15
CA ASP A 319 38.56 -1.67 27.15
C ASP A 319 37.76 -0.54 26.49
N VAL A 320 36.63 -0.15 27.09
CA VAL A 320 35.77 0.94 26.60
C VAL A 320 36.16 2.32 27.18
N ALA A 321 37.16 2.36 28.05
CA ALA A 321 37.65 3.54 28.78
C ALA A 321 36.56 4.28 29.57
N ALA A 322 35.60 3.53 30.09
CA ALA A 322 34.46 4.00 30.87
C ALA A 322 33.95 2.87 31.77
N ASP A 323 33.15 3.21 32.77
CA ASP A 323 32.65 2.27 33.76
C ASP A 323 31.24 1.76 33.38
N ASN A 324 31.04 0.45 33.50
CA ASN A 324 29.79 -0.27 33.39
C ASN A 324 29.15 -0.21 31.98
N PRO A 325 29.84 -0.71 30.93
CA PRO A 325 29.26 -0.80 29.60
C PRO A 325 28.06 -1.77 29.60
N SER A 326 26.87 -1.29 29.26
CA SER A 326 25.63 -2.08 29.36
C SER A 326 25.15 -2.62 28.01
N ARG A 327 24.79 -1.76 27.05
CA ARG A 327 24.31 -2.16 25.72
C ARG A 327 25.28 -1.73 24.64
N LEU A 328 25.14 -2.32 23.45
CA LEU A 328 26.00 -2.02 22.31
C LEU A 328 25.25 -2.10 20.99
N ALA A 329 25.75 -1.37 19.99
CA ALA A 329 25.31 -1.46 18.60
C ALA A 329 26.54 -1.41 17.67
N ILE A 330 26.35 -1.85 16.43
CA ILE A 330 27.41 -1.98 15.42
C ILE A 330 26.99 -1.22 14.17
N GLU A 331 27.85 -0.31 13.69
CA GLU A 331 27.64 0.48 12.47
C GLU A 331 28.98 1.05 11.98
N ASP A 332 29.06 1.52 10.74
CA ASP A 332 30.24 2.29 10.26
C ASP A 332 30.10 3.78 10.64
N PHE A 333 30.76 4.22 11.71
CA PHE A 333 30.67 5.60 12.20
C PHE A 333 31.64 6.56 11.50
N ASN A 334 32.59 6.04 10.72
CA ASN A 334 33.65 6.83 10.09
C ASN A 334 33.68 6.77 8.55
N GLY A 335 32.77 5.99 7.95
CA GLY A 335 32.60 5.86 6.51
C GLY A 335 33.71 5.08 5.79
N ASP A 336 34.52 4.28 6.51
CA ASP A 336 35.60 3.48 5.92
C ASP A 336 35.18 2.06 5.48
N SER A 337 33.88 1.76 5.57
CA SER A 337 33.24 0.48 5.26
C SER A 337 33.67 -0.68 6.15
N LYS A 338 34.17 -0.37 7.35
CA LYS A 338 34.40 -1.36 8.41
C LYS A 338 33.45 -1.08 9.54
N LEU A 339 33.05 -2.15 10.21
CA LEU A 339 32.11 -2.05 11.31
C LEU A 339 32.82 -1.59 12.58
N ASP A 340 32.26 -0.56 13.19
CA ASP A 340 32.67 0.01 14.46
C ASP A 340 31.67 -0.42 15.55
N ILE A 341 32.03 -0.23 16.82
CA ILE A 341 31.17 -0.52 17.97
C ILE A 341 30.85 0.79 18.71
N VAL A 342 29.58 0.96 19.08
CA VAL A 342 29.16 1.90 20.12
C VAL A 342 28.71 1.13 21.36
N THR A 343 29.15 1.54 22.55
CA THR A 343 28.62 1.06 23.83
C THR A 343 28.02 2.20 24.64
N THR A 344 27.00 1.90 25.43
CA THR A 344 26.51 2.78 26.50
C THR A 344 27.18 2.44 27.82
N ASN A 345 27.56 3.44 28.60
CA ASN A 345 28.26 3.26 29.85
C ASN A 345 27.44 3.82 31.01
N TYR A 346 26.75 2.92 31.72
CA TYR A 346 25.72 3.24 32.69
C TYR A 346 26.25 4.11 33.83
N LEU A 347 27.43 3.82 34.37
CA LEU A 347 27.98 4.60 35.50
C LEU A 347 28.75 5.85 35.06
N SER A 348 29.05 5.97 33.76
CA SER A 348 29.85 7.08 33.21
C SER A 348 29.04 8.13 32.43
N ASP A 349 27.72 7.94 32.31
CA ASP A 349 26.79 8.88 31.66
C ASP A 349 27.20 9.24 30.21
N ASN A 350 27.79 8.29 29.49
CA ASN A 350 28.35 8.50 28.17
C ASN A 350 28.24 7.25 27.28
N ILE A 351 28.60 7.41 26.01
CA ILE A 351 28.87 6.32 25.08
C ILE A 351 30.36 6.22 24.77
N SER A 352 30.84 5.03 24.42
CA SER A 352 32.18 4.80 23.86
C SER A 352 32.08 4.35 22.41
N ILE A 353 32.91 4.92 21.54
CA ILE A 353 33.02 4.55 20.12
C ILE A 353 34.37 3.88 19.89
N LEU A 354 34.34 2.63 19.43
CA LEU A 354 35.51 1.82 19.11
C LEU A 354 35.55 1.62 17.60
N LEU A 355 36.51 2.26 16.93
CA LEU A 355 36.64 2.16 15.46
C LEU A 355 37.29 0.83 15.06
N GLY A 356 36.67 0.11 14.13
CA GLY A 356 37.07 -1.20 13.66
C GLY A 356 38.25 -1.16 12.70
N ASN A 357 39.20 -2.09 12.87
CA ASN A 357 40.31 -2.26 11.94
C ASN A 357 39.94 -3.14 10.74
N GLY A 358 38.80 -3.84 10.81
CA GLY A 358 38.26 -4.72 9.75
C GLY A 358 38.79 -6.15 9.80
N ASP A 359 39.41 -6.55 10.91
CA ASP A 359 39.95 -7.88 11.17
C ASP A 359 39.46 -8.45 12.51
N GLY A 360 38.35 -7.92 13.03
CA GLY A 360 37.84 -8.24 14.37
C GLY A 360 38.52 -7.49 15.52
N THR A 361 39.50 -6.61 15.23
CA THR A 361 40.15 -5.76 16.24
C THR A 361 39.71 -4.30 16.16
N PHE A 362 39.86 -3.57 17.27
CA PHE A 362 39.40 -2.20 17.42
C PHE A 362 40.52 -1.24 17.88
N GLY A 363 40.40 0.02 17.49
CA GLY A 363 41.25 1.12 17.96
C GLY A 363 40.93 1.54 19.39
N PHE A 364 41.60 2.60 19.85
CA PHE A 364 41.31 3.18 21.18
C PHE A 364 39.90 3.81 21.21
N PRO A 365 39.12 3.60 22.28
CA PRO A 365 37.79 4.14 22.42
C PRO A 365 37.80 5.68 22.50
N THR A 366 36.75 6.31 21.98
CA THR A 366 36.46 7.73 22.18
C THR A 366 35.09 7.91 22.82
N ASN A 367 35.00 8.68 23.91
CA ASN A 367 33.78 8.77 24.71
C ASN A 367 33.04 10.09 24.49
N PHE A 368 31.71 10.02 24.44
CA PHE A 368 30.82 11.17 24.24
C PHE A 368 29.71 11.18 25.29
N GLY A 369 29.59 12.27 26.05
CA GLY A 369 28.55 12.40 27.06
C GLY A 369 27.16 12.46 26.43
N THR A 370 26.18 11.78 27.02
CA THR A 370 24.79 11.79 26.52
C THR A 370 24.03 13.03 26.99
N GLY A 371 24.49 13.67 28.06
CA GLY A 371 23.77 14.82 28.65
C GLY A 371 22.52 14.42 29.44
N GLY A 372 22.32 13.11 29.67
CA GLY A 372 21.49 12.55 30.71
C GLY A 372 22.33 11.63 31.62
N ASN A 373 21.69 11.04 32.63
CA ASN A 373 22.35 10.14 33.58
C ASN A 373 21.88 8.70 33.38
N ALA A 374 22.76 7.74 33.67
CA ALA A 374 22.55 6.31 33.53
C ALA A 374 22.22 5.92 32.08
N ALA A 375 23.18 6.14 31.18
CA ALA A 375 23.09 5.75 29.77
C ALA A 375 22.92 4.23 29.66
N ASN A 376 21.81 3.74 29.11
CA ASN A 376 21.51 2.31 29.09
C ASN A 376 21.26 1.73 27.70
N GLY A 377 20.09 1.95 27.10
CA GLY A 377 19.75 1.46 25.76
C GLY A 377 20.43 2.27 24.66
N VAL A 378 20.75 1.63 23.53
CA VAL A 378 21.37 2.28 22.36
C VAL A 378 20.79 1.77 21.06
N ALA A 379 20.60 2.66 20.10
CA ALA A 379 20.30 2.33 18.71
C ALA A 379 21.04 3.29 17.77
N VAL A 380 21.22 2.87 16.53
CA VAL A 380 21.92 3.61 15.47
C VAL A 380 20.97 3.88 14.31
N GLY A 381 21.20 4.97 13.58
CA GLY A 381 20.36 5.38 12.46
C GLY A 381 20.92 6.59 11.72
N ASP A 382 20.23 7.07 10.70
CA ASP A 382 20.53 8.34 10.03
C ASP A 382 19.32 9.26 10.26
N PHE A 383 19.29 9.93 11.41
CA PHE A 383 18.13 10.67 11.90
C PHE A 383 17.98 12.02 11.20
N ASN A 384 19.05 12.53 10.59
CA ASN A 384 19.10 13.82 9.90
C ASN A 384 19.24 13.71 8.36
N ARG A 385 19.33 12.49 7.83
CA ARG A 385 19.45 12.15 6.41
C ARG A 385 20.69 12.74 5.74
N ASP A 386 21.79 12.85 6.47
CA ASP A 386 23.07 13.31 5.93
C ASP A 386 23.97 12.16 5.43
N GLY A 387 23.55 10.91 5.66
CA GLY A 387 24.25 9.70 5.24
C GLY A 387 25.31 9.20 6.23
N ASN A 388 25.49 9.87 7.37
CA ASN A 388 26.36 9.40 8.44
C ASN A 388 25.54 8.67 9.51
N ALA A 389 26.20 7.75 10.23
CA ALA A 389 25.59 7.09 11.36
C ALA A 389 25.49 8.03 12.57
N ASP A 390 24.26 8.19 13.05
CA ASP A 390 23.87 8.85 14.28
C ASP A 390 23.58 7.81 15.38
N VAL A 391 23.57 8.27 16.63
CA VAL A 391 23.30 7.43 17.80
C VAL A 391 22.15 8.01 18.61
N VAL A 392 21.26 7.14 19.08
CA VAL A 392 20.26 7.47 20.10
C VAL A 392 20.43 6.59 21.33
N VAL A 393 20.32 7.20 22.51
CA VAL A 393 20.58 6.57 23.81
C VAL A 393 19.44 6.81 24.77
N THR A 394 19.05 5.83 25.60
CA THR A 394 18.18 6.06 26.75
C THR A 394 18.98 6.45 27.99
N ASN A 395 18.48 7.42 28.77
CA ASN A 395 19.09 7.84 30.02
C ASN A 395 18.13 7.52 31.17
N ARG A 396 18.36 6.36 31.79
CA ARG A 396 17.43 5.70 32.72
C ARG A 396 17.04 6.60 33.89
N ASP A 397 18.00 7.31 34.48
CA ASP A 397 17.75 8.14 35.68
C ASP A 397 17.26 9.55 35.32
N SER A 398 17.18 9.89 34.03
CA SER A 398 16.80 11.22 33.54
C SER A 398 15.48 11.27 32.76
N ALA A 399 14.76 10.14 32.65
CA ALA A 399 13.47 10.02 31.94
C ALA A 399 13.50 10.64 30.53
N ASN A 400 14.62 10.46 29.83
CA ASN A 400 14.83 11.05 28.51
C ASN A 400 15.70 10.15 27.63
N ILE A 401 15.70 10.47 26.34
CA ILE A 401 16.66 9.95 25.37
C ILE A 401 17.58 11.06 24.89
N SER A 402 18.76 10.70 24.41
CA SER A 402 19.75 11.59 23.81
C SER A 402 20.01 11.19 22.37
N VAL A 403 19.86 12.13 21.43
CA VAL A 403 20.24 11.96 20.02
C VAL A 403 21.57 12.67 19.80
N LEU A 404 22.56 11.92 19.33
CA LEU A 404 23.91 12.38 19.01
C LEU A 404 24.10 12.26 17.50
N LEU A 405 24.21 13.40 16.81
CA LEU A 405 24.41 13.43 15.36
C LEU A 405 25.88 13.20 15.00
N GLY A 406 26.14 12.24 14.12
CA GLY A 406 27.47 11.86 13.65
C GLY A 406 28.01 12.83 12.61
N ASN A 407 29.32 13.03 12.60
CA ASN A 407 30.00 13.85 11.57
C ASN A 407 30.70 13.01 10.49
N GLY A 408 30.51 11.69 10.50
CA GLY A 408 31.12 10.75 9.55
C GLY A 408 32.62 10.50 9.75
N ASP A 409 33.19 10.84 10.91
CA ASP A 409 34.60 10.59 11.25
C ASP A 409 34.77 9.88 12.61
N GLY A 410 33.71 9.22 13.09
CA GLY A 410 33.64 8.63 14.42
C GLY A 410 33.38 9.64 15.55
N ARG A 411 33.12 10.92 15.24
CA ARG A 411 32.79 11.96 16.24
C ARG A 411 31.36 12.45 16.15
N PHE A 412 30.84 12.86 17.30
CA PHE A 412 29.46 13.32 17.45
C PHE A 412 29.36 14.78 17.86
N GLY A 413 28.27 15.42 17.44
CA GLY A 413 27.85 16.73 17.93
C GLY A 413 27.41 16.70 19.40
N LEU A 414 26.97 17.84 19.92
CA LEU A 414 26.36 17.88 21.25
C LEU A 414 25.03 17.11 21.25
N PRO A 415 24.72 16.34 22.32
CA PRO A 415 23.48 15.59 22.40
C PRO A 415 22.27 16.52 22.46
N THR A 416 21.18 16.10 21.81
CA THR A 416 19.86 16.70 21.94
C THR A 416 18.93 15.76 22.70
N ASN A 417 18.36 16.21 23.81
CA ASN A 417 17.58 15.35 24.69
C ASN A 417 16.07 15.51 24.47
N PHE A 418 15.34 14.39 24.46
CA PHE A 418 13.87 14.34 24.32
C PHE A 418 13.28 13.57 25.50
N GLN A 419 12.25 14.13 26.13
CA GLN A 419 11.59 13.48 27.27
C GLN A 419 10.81 12.26 26.82
N VAL A 420 10.82 11.21 27.65
CA VAL A 420 10.05 9.98 27.48
C VAL A 420 9.42 9.60 28.84
N GLY A 421 9.07 8.34 29.07
CA GLY A 421 8.62 7.87 30.39
C GLY A 421 9.77 7.69 31.38
N ASP A 422 9.42 7.30 32.60
CA ASP A 422 10.35 7.05 33.69
C ASP A 422 11.13 5.75 33.48
N ASN A 423 12.42 5.76 33.83
CA ASN A 423 13.35 4.64 33.69
C ASN A 423 13.33 4.00 32.28
N PRO A 424 13.68 4.74 31.22
CA PRO A 424 13.76 4.17 29.88
C PRO A 424 14.91 3.15 29.79
N GLU A 425 14.60 1.90 29.43
CA GLU A 425 15.57 0.78 29.43
C GLU A 425 16.06 0.46 28.00
N SER A 426 15.15 0.15 27.08
CA SER A 426 15.46 -0.23 25.70
C SER A 426 14.88 0.73 24.67
N ILE A 427 15.50 0.76 23.48
CA ILE A 427 15.19 1.67 22.39
C ILE A 427 15.34 0.98 21.03
N VAL A 428 14.41 1.24 20.12
CA VAL A 428 14.43 0.73 18.74
C VAL A 428 14.07 1.83 17.76
N VAL A 429 14.58 1.70 16.54
CA VAL A 429 14.42 2.68 15.46
C VAL A 429 13.82 2.00 14.24
N ALA A 430 12.76 2.58 13.69
CA ALA A 430 12.16 2.18 12.42
C ALA A 430 11.26 3.29 11.88
N ASP A 431 10.81 3.18 10.63
CA ASP A 431 9.74 4.04 10.08
C ASP A 431 8.38 3.44 10.47
N PHE A 432 7.77 3.93 11.55
CA PHE A 432 6.54 3.37 12.10
C PHE A 432 5.27 3.98 11.49
N ASP A 433 5.38 5.18 10.89
CA ASP A 433 4.24 5.84 10.24
C ASP A 433 4.24 5.75 8.71
N GLY A 434 5.34 5.30 8.11
CA GLY A 434 5.49 5.08 6.67
C GLY A 434 5.86 6.34 5.90
N ASP A 435 6.36 7.38 6.55
CA ASP A 435 6.76 8.64 5.89
C ASP A 435 8.21 8.62 5.35
N GLY A 436 8.91 7.51 5.56
CA GLY A 436 10.28 7.24 5.17
C GLY A 436 11.33 7.79 6.14
N LYS A 437 10.94 8.45 7.23
CA LYS A 437 11.88 8.94 8.26
C LYS A 437 11.96 7.90 9.38
N GLN A 438 13.07 7.96 10.10
CA GLN A 438 13.27 7.11 11.25
C GLN A 438 12.56 7.69 12.46
N ASP A 439 11.70 6.88 13.07
CA ASP A 439 11.02 7.12 14.33
C ASP A 439 11.69 6.30 15.44
N ILE A 440 11.37 6.62 16.68
CA ILE A 440 11.93 5.98 17.86
C ILE A 440 10.81 5.39 18.71
N VAL A 441 11.02 4.18 19.22
CA VAL A 441 10.22 3.59 20.29
C VAL A 441 11.11 3.32 21.49
N VAL A 442 10.62 3.63 22.70
CA VAL A 442 11.34 3.47 23.97
C VAL A 442 10.48 2.69 24.96
N ALA A 443 11.06 1.69 25.63
CA ALA A 443 10.42 0.98 26.73
C ALA A 443 10.71 1.73 28.04
N ASN A 444 9.65 2.15 28.75
CA ASN A 444 9.77 2.93 29.98
C ASN A 444 9.40 2.07 31.18
N PHE A 445 10.41 1.42 31.76
CA PHE A 445 10.27 0.46 32.85
C PHE A 445 9.54 1.03 34.07
N GLY A 446 9.75 2.31 34.38
CA GLY A 446 9.14 2.96 35.55
C GLY A 446 7.72 3.49 35.29
N SER A 447 7.29 3.56 34.04
CA SER A 447 5.98 4.11 33.64
C SER A 447 5.02 3.09 33.02
N ASP A 448 5.41 1.81 33.00
CA ASP A 448 4.61 0.68 32.49
C ASP A 448 4.04 0.94 31.07
N ASN A 449 4.84 1.57 30.22
CA ASN A 449 4.45 1.94 28.87
C ASN A 449 5.64 1.99 27.91
N ILE A 450 5.33 2.08 26.62
CA ILE A 450 6.29 2.48 25.59
C ILE A 450 5.99 3.91 25.13
N SER A 451 7.04 4.66 24.78
CA SER A 451 6.93 5.97 24.12
C SER A 451 7.32 5.87 22.65
N VAL A 452 6.50 6.42 21.76
CA VAL A 452 6.80 6.52 20.32
C VAL A 452 7.02 7.97 19.94
N LEU A 453 8.16 8.29 19.35
CA LEU A 453 8.56 9.63 18.95
C LEU A 453 8.76 9.65 17.43
N LEU A 454 7.95 10.44 16.73
CA LEU A 454 8.03 10.55 15.27
C LEU A 454 9.17 11.47 14.85
N GLY A 455 9.98 11.01 13.89
CA GLY A 455 11.13 11.71 13.37
C GLY A 455 10.75 12.82 12.38
N ASN A 456 11.41 13.97 12.46
CA ASN A 456 11.25 15.03 11.46
C ASN A 456 12.28 14.93 10.31
N GLY A 457 13.25 14.03 10.43
CA GLY A 457 14.30 13.79 9.43
C GLY A 457 15.40 14.85 9.44
N ASP A 458 15.50 15.65 10.51
CA ASP A 458 16.54 16.66 10.75
C ASP A 458 17.28 16.42 12.09
N GLY A 459 17.17 15.20 12.65
CA GLY A 459 17.67 14.86 13.97
C GLY A 459 16.75 15.26 15.13
N ARG A 460 15.59 15.87 14.86
CA ARG A 460 14.59 16.21 15.89
C ARG A 460 13.37 15.30 15.84
N PHE A 461 12.81 15.08 17.01
CA PHE A 461 11.64 14.24 17.19
C PHE A 461 10.45 15.00 17.78
N GLY A 462 9.24 14.54 17.44
CA GLY A 462 8.01 15.00 18.06
C GLY A 462 7.93 14.64 19.55
N LEU A 463 6.87 15.10 20.21
CA LEU A 463 6.61 14.66 21.59
C LEU A 463 6.18 13.19 21.60
N PRO A 464 6.52 12.45 22.67
CA PRO A 464 6.21 11.03 22.77
C PRO A 464 4.70 10.79 22.80
N THR A 465 4.26 9.77 22.06
CA THR A 465 2.95 9.15 22.19
C THR A 465 3.10 7.85 22.96
N ASN A 466 2.41 7.72 24.09
CA ASN A 466 2.60 6.56 24.98
C ASN A 466 1.54 5.49 24.75
N PHE A 467 1.96 4.22 24.72
CA PHE A 467 1.10 3.05 24.61
C PHE A 467 1.33 2.16 25.83
N GLN A 468 0.24 1.74 26.47
CA GLN A 468 0.30 0.88 27.64
C GLN A 468 0.71 -0.55 27.23
N VAL A 469 1.57 -1.15 28.02
CA VAL A 469 2.02 -2.54 27.89
C VAL A 469 1.94 -3.20 29.28
N GLY A 470 2.60 -4.35 29.49
CA GLY A 470 2.69 -4.95 30.82
C GLY A 470 3.54 -4.12 31.79
N ASP A 471 3.56 -4.55 33.05
CA ASP A 471 4.32 -3.91 34.12
C ASP A 471 5.83 -4.11 33.92
N ASN A 472 6.60 -3.05 34.11
CA ASN A 472 8.05 -3.03 34.01
C ASN A 472 8.59 -3.49 32.63
N PRO A 473 8.24 -2.80 31.53
CA PRO A 473 8.75 -3.13 30.21
C PRO A 473 10.27 -2.91 30.15
N ASP A 474 11.03 -3.94 29.75
CA ASP A 474 12.49 -3.94 29.76
C ASP A 474 13.09 -3.87 28.36
N TRP A 475 12.67 -4.76 27.45
CA TRP A 475 13.24 -4.89 26.11
C TRP A 475 12.22 -4.67 24.98
N LEU A 476 12.73 -4.23 23.83
CA LEU A 476 11.96 -4.02 22.60
C LEU A 476 12.56 -4.84 21.44
N ALA A 477 11.69 -5.44 20.64
CA ALA A 477 12.04 -5.94 19.32
C ALA A 477 11.00 -5.50 18.28
N VAL A 478 11.43 -5.39 17.02
CA VAL A 478 10.62 -4.82 15.93
C VAL A 478 10.66 -5.74 14.72
N ARG A 479 9.47 -6.04 14.18
CA ARG A 479 9.29 -6.81 12.95
C ARG A 479 7.83 -6.73 12.48
N ASP A 480 7.58 -6.99 11.21
CA ASP A 480 6.22 -7.23 10.71
C ASP A 480 5.76 -8.66 11.07
N LEU A 481 4.91 -8.78 12.11
CA LEU A 481 4.42 -10.05 12.65
C LEU A 481 3.15 -10.55 11.93
N ASN A 482 2.44 -9.64 11.23
CA ASN A 482 1.16 -9.94 10.59
C ASN A 482 1.21 -9.86 9.04
N LYS A 483 2.38 -9.59 8.47
CA LYS A 483 2.67 -9.49 7.03
C LYS A 483 1.87 -8.40 6.33
N ASP A 484 1.57 -7.30 7.02
CA ASP A 484 0.87 -6.15 6.45
C ASP A 484 1.80 -5.05 5.90
N GLY A 485 3.12 -5.27 6.00
CA GLY A 485 4.16 -4.36 5.54
C GLY A 485 4.51 -3.27 6.55
N LYS A 486 3.95 -3.28 7.76
CA LYS A 486 4.27 -2.32 8.82
C LYS A 486 5.05 -3.00 9.94
N GLN A 487 5.92 -2.22 10.56
CA GLN A 487 6.70 -2.68 11.69
C GLN A 487 5.83 -2.74 12.95
N ASP A 488 5.69 -3.94 13.51
CA ASP A 488 5.03 -4.20 14.80
C ASP A 488 6.08 -4.20 15.93
N ILE A 489 5.61 -4.11 17.18
CA ILE A 489 6.47 -4.03 18.35
C ILE A 489 6.22 -5.23 19.27
N VAL A 490 7.31 -5.82 19.75
CA VAL A 490 7.35 -6.83 20.80
C VAL A 490 8.00 -6.21 22.04
N VAL A 491 7.41 -6.38 23.21
CA VAL A 491 7.89 -5.82 24.47
C VAL A 491 7.95 -6.89 25.56
N THR A 492 9.09 -7.09 26.20
CA THR A 492 9.17 -7.96 27.40
C THR A 492 8.78 -7.17 28.63
N ASN A 493 7.97 -7.75 29.52
CA ASN A 493 7.49 -7.10 30.73
C ASN A 493 7.99 -7.87 31.97
N ASP A 494 9.04 -7.34 32.60
CA ASP A 494 9.82 -7.99 33.67
C ASP A 494 8.94 -8.48 34.83
N ASN A 495 8.00 -7.66 35.28
CA ASN A 495 7.19 -7.97 36.46
C ASN A 495 5.86 -8.68 36.12
N SER A 496 5.46 -8.68 34.85
CA SER A 496 4.23 -9.36 34.39
C SER A 496 4.46 -10.79 33.93
N ASP A 497 5.72 -11.23 33.81
CA ASP A 497 6.13 -12.53 33.26
C ASP A 497 5.48 -12.81 31.89
N ASP A 498 5.35 -11.76 31.07
CA ASP A 498 4.73 -11.83 29.75
C ASP A 498 5.51 -11.01 28.70
N VAL A 499 5.16 -11.24 27.44
CA VAL A 499 5.57 -10.43 26.30
C VAL A 499 4.34 -9.80 25.66
N SER A 500 4.34 -8.48 25.48
CA SER A 500 3.32 -7.74 24.76
C SER A 500 3.63 -7.65 23.27
N VAL A 501 2.65 -7.91 22.42
CA VAL A 501 2.69 -7.65 20.98
C VAL A 501 1.74 -6.49 20.65
N LEU A 502 2.26 -5.47 19.98
CA LEU A 502 1.52 -4.29 19.52
C LEU A 502 1.57 -4.24 18.00
N LEU A 503 0.42 -4.49 17.37
CA LEU A 503 0.29 -4.43 15.91
C LEU A 503 0.15 -3.00 15.42
N ASN A 504 0.92 -2.64 14.40
CA ASN A 504 0.90 -1.34 13.79
C ASN A 504 -0.33 -1.16 12.90
N THR A 505 -1.32 -0.46 13.46
CA THR A 505 -2.58 -0.13 12.80
C THR A 505 -2.53 1.22 12.09
N THR A 506 -1.35 1.85 12.00
CA THR A 506 -1.19 3.14 11.34
C THR A 506 -1.78 3.06 9.96
N SER A 507 -2.71 3.96 9.65
CA SER A 507 -3.30 4.01 8.32
C SER A 507 -2.27 4.67 7.43
N GLN A 508 -1.46 3.87 6.72
CA GLN A 508 -0.70 4.39 5.61
C GLN A 508 -1.68 5.07 4.66
N ALA A 509 -1.34 6.29 4.23
CA ALA A 509 -2.12 7.01 3.25
C ALA A 509 -2.45 6.09 2.07
N ASN A 510 -3.66 6.24 1.55
CA ASN A 510 -3.96 5.88 0.16
C ASN A 510 -2.79 6.40 -0.70
N PRO A 511 -2.07 5.57 -1.49
CA PRO A 511 -0.92 6.02 -2.27
C PRO A 511 -1.45 6.82 -3.46
N GLY A 512 -1.92 8.02 -3.17
CA GLY A 512 -2.72 8.83 -4.05
C GLY A 512 -1.86 9.86 -4.73
N THR A 513 -1.08 9.43 -5.72
CA THR A 513 -0.49 10.15 -6.88
C THR A 513 1.04 10.02 -6.98
N GLY A 514 1.52 9.36 -8.03
CA GLY A 514 2.92 9.29 -8.46
C GLY A 514 3.52 10.62 -8.91
N THR A 515 4.73 10.57 -9.45
CA THR A 515 5.59 11.69 -9.81
C THR A 515 5.57 11.95 -11.32
N SER A 516 6.70 12.24 -11.95
CA SER A 516 6.81 12.32 -13.43
C SER A 516 7.89 11.36 -13.94
N ARG A 517 8.26 10.43 -13.06
CA ARG A 517 9.27 9.39 -13.22
C ARG A 517 8.53 8.06 -13.03
N ASN A 518 9.21 6.97 -13.37
CA ASN A 518 8.68 5.63 -13.15
C ASN A 518 8.44 5.37 -11.65
N ASP A 519 7.19 5.14 -11.28
CA ASP A 519 6.78 4.83 -9.91
C ASP A 519 6.33 3.38 -9.77
N ASN A 520 6.41 2.85 -8.53
CA ASN A 520 5.79 1.58 -8.15
C ASN A 520 4.79 1.86 -7.02
N LEU A 521 3.50 1.80 -7.36
CA LEU A 521 2.39 2.21 -6.49
C LEU A 521 1.50 1.00 -6.20
N THR A 522 1.23 0.73 -4.93
CA THR A 522 0.38 -0.41 -4.52
C THR A 522 -0.70 0.06 -3.54
N GLY A 523 -1.95 -0.17 -3.89
CA GLY A 523 -3.14 0.06 -3.08
C GLY A 523 -3.30 -0.97 -1.97
N ASN A 524 -4.46 -0.98 -1.34
CA ASN A 524 -4.82 -1.88 -0.24
C ASN A 524 -6.20 -2.51 -0.52
N ASN A 525 -6.78 -3.23 0.43
CA ASN A 525 -8.06 -3.92 0.23
C ASN A 525 -9.30 -3.00 0.29
N ARG A 526 -9.15 -1.69 0.10
CA ARG A 526 -10.23 -0.70 0.08
C ARG A 526 -10.24 -0.01 -1.27
N ASN A 527 -11.34 0.66 -1.60
CA ASN A 527 -11.44 1.48 -2.82
C ASN A 527 -10.34 2.56 -2.86
N ASN A 528 -9.33 2.37 -3.70
CA ASN A 528 -8.20 3.26 -3.88
C ASN A 528 -8.39 4.20 -5.08
N ARG A 529 -7.68 5.32 -5.06
CA ARG A 529 -7.55 6.21 -6.22
C ARG A 529 -6.08 6.56 -6.42
N ILE A 530 -5.46 5.91 -7.40
CA ILE A 530 -4.01 5.96 -7.67
C ILE A 530 -3.78 6.59 -9.05
N ASN A 531 -2.78 7.47 -9.17
CA ASN A 531 -2.47 8.15 -10.42
C ASN A 531 -0.96 8.30 -10.62
N GLY A 532 -0.35 7.54 -11.52
CA GLY A 532 1.09 7.58 -11.83
C GLY A 532 1.58 8.90 -12.43
N LYS A 533 0.67 9.63 -13.10
CA LYS A 533 0.89 10.87 -13.86
C LYS A 533 1.79 10.68 -15.09
N GLY A 534 3.06 10.34 -14.93
CA GLY A 534 3.93 10.12 -16.08
C GLY A 534 5.25 9.49 -15.69
N GLY A 535 5.90 8.84 -16.66
CA GLY A 535 6.85 7.78 -16.36
C GLY A 535 6.27 6.45 -16.82
N ASN A 536 7.05 5.38 -16.78
CA ASN A 536 6.55 4.03 -16.98
C ASN A 536 6.22 3.44 -15.60
N ASP A 537 4.96 3.54 -15.22
CA ASP A 537 4.52 3.26 -13.85
C ASP A 537 4.04 1.83 -13.69
N THR A 538 4.25 1.24 -12.51
CA THR A 538 3.63 -0.02 -12.10
C THR A 538 2.65 0.27 -10.98
N ILE A 539 1.37 -0.01 -11.22
CA ILE A 539 0.27 0.31 -10.31
C ILE A 539 -0.54 -0.97 -10.01
N ASN A 540 -0.72 -1.29 -8.74
CA ASN A 540 -1.54 -2.41 -8.27
C ASN A 540 -2.64 -1.90 -7.32
N GLY A 541 -3.91 -2.17 -7.60
CA GLY A 541 -5.05 -1.79 -6.75
C GLY A 541 -5.25 -2.70 -5.55
N ALA A 542 -4.83 -3.97 -5.65
CA ALA A 542 -5.06 -5.03 -4.68
C ALA A 542 -6.54 -5.46 -4.58
N GLY A 543 -7.36 -4.83 -3.74
CA GLY A 543 -8.76 -5.21 -3.59
C GLY A 543 -9.65 -4.04 -3.22
N GLY A 544 -10.96 -4.15 -3.46
CA GLY A 544 -11.86 -2.99 -3.41
C GLY A 544 -12.19 -2.50 -4.82
N ASN A 545 -13.05 -1.49 -4.94
CA ASN A 545 -13.41 -0.90 -6.23
C ASN A 545 -12.49 0.30 -6.51
N ASP A 546 -11.47 0.10 -7.32
CA ASP A 546 -10.37 1.03 -7.47
C ASP A 546 -10.51 1.97 -8.67
N THR A 547 -9.75 3.06 -8.64
CA THR A 547 -9.53 3.94 -9.78
C THR A 547 -8.03 4.12 -10.00
N LEU A 548 -7.50 3.51 -11.05
CA LEU A 548 -6.07 3.52 -11.38
C LEU A 548 -5.84 4.31 -12.67
N ILE A 549 -4.89 5.24 -12.65
CA ILE A 549 -4.54 6.09 -13.79
C ILE A 549 -3.03 5.96 -14.01
N GLY A 550 -2.58 5.49 -15.18
CA GLY A 550 -1.17 5.43 -15.56
C GLY A 550 -0.63 6.82 -15.86
N GLY A 551 -1.07 7.39 -16.97
CA GLY A 551 -0.75 8.77 -17.34
C GLY A 551 -0.03 8.85 -18.67
N ASN A 552 1.20 9.37 -18.71
CA ASN A 552 2.03 9.32 -19.92
C ASN A 552 3.21 8.37 -19.69
N GLY A 553 3.42 7.43 -20.59
CA GLY A 553 4.49 6.44 -20.54
C GLY A 553 3.92 5.06 -20.81
N ASN A 554 4.74 4.03 -20.67
CA ASN A 554 4.30 2.66 -20.86
C ASN A 554 3.99 2.06 -19.49
N ASP A 555 2.72 2.07 -19.11
CA ASP A 555 2.29 1.78 -17.75
C ASP A 555 1.78 0.34 -17.60
N ARG A 556 1.90 -0.20 -16.39
CA ARG A 556 1.36 -1.51 -16.01
C ARG A 556 0.37 -1.32 -14.87
N LEU A 557 -0.91 -1.52 -15.14
CA LEU A 557 -2.00 -1.37 -14.16
C LEU A 557 -2.65 -2.74 -13.88
N ASN A 558 -2.85 -3.06 -12.60
CA ASN A 558 -3.58 -4.23 -12.13
C ASN A 558 -4.65 -3.80 -11.13
N GLY A 559 -5.93 -4.03 -11.42
CA GLY A 559 -7.06 -3.71 -10.52
C GLY A 559 -7.07 -4.63 -9.31
N GLY A 560 -7.06 -5.94 -9.57
CA GLY A 560 -7.06 -6.95 -8.52
C GLY A 560 -8.48 -7.46 -8.27
N GLY A 561 -9.01 -7.32 -7.07
CA GLY A 561 -10.35 -7.80 -6.73
C GLY A 561 -11.35 -6.69 -6.47
N GLY A 562 -12.38 -6.54 -7.29
CA GLY A 562 -13.46 -5.59 -7.11
C GLY A 562 -14.01 -5.12 -8.46
N ASN A 563 -14.71 -3.99 -8.49
CA ASN A 563 -15.17 -3.38 -9.74
C ASN A 563 -14.31 -2.15 -10.03
N ASP A 564 -13.28 -2.32 -10.83
CA ASP A 564 -12.20 -1.36 -10.96
C ASP A 564 -12.33 -0.49 -12.21
N ASN A 565 -11.77 0.73 -12.15
CA ASN A 565 -11.66 1.64 -13.28
C ASN A 565 -10.18 1.90 -13.58
N LEU A 566 -9.68 1.34 -14.67
CA LEU A 566 -8.29 1.46 -15.11
C LEU A 566 -8.18 2.33 -16.36
N ASN A 567 -7.24 3.27 -16.36
CA ASN A 567 -6.93 4.12 -17.51
C ASN A 567 -5.41 4.18 -17.73
N GLY A 568 -4.91 3.60 -18.83
CA GLY A 568 -3.50 3.60 -19.20
C GLY A 568 -3.02 5.01 -19.55
N GLY A 569 -3.72 5.66 -20.48
CA GLY A 569 -3.47 7.04 -20.85
C GLY A 569 -2.75 7.14 -22.19
N ARG A 570 -1.50 7.61 -22.22
CA ARG A 570 -0.69 7.68 -23.44
C ARG A 570 0.53 6.80 -23.30
N GLY A 571 0.79 6.00 -24.31
CA GLY A 571 1.94 5.12 -24.40
C GLY A 571 1.46 3.69 -24.61
N LYS A 572 2.37 2.73 -24.53
CA LYS A 572 2.03 1.31 -24.68
C LYS A 572 1.78 0.73 -23.30
N ASP A 573 0.50 0.56 -22.97
CA ASP A 573 0.07 0.21 -21.64
C ASP A 573 -0.35 -1.26 -21.53
N THR A 574 -0.25 -1.81 -20.31
CA THR A 574 -0.74 -3.15 -19.97
C THR A 574 -1.69 -3.07 -18.78
N LEU A 575 -2.97 -3.35 -19.02
CA LEU A 575 -4.04 -3.27 -18.03
C LEU A 575 -4.63 -4.66 -17.75
N SER A 576 -4.82 -4.98 -16.47
CA SER A 576 -5.50 -6.18 -16.00
C SER A 576 -6.58 -5.80 -14.99
N GLY A 577 -7.85 -6.13 -15.26
CA GLY A 577 -8.98 -5.88 -14.36
C GLY A 577 -8.91 -6.79 -13.14
N GLY A 578 -9.16 -8.08 -13.35
CA GLY A 578 -8.99 -9.11 -12.32
C GLY A 578 -10.32 -9.78 -12.02
N SER A 579 -10.79 -9.75 -10.78
CA SER A 579 -12.10 -10.31 -10.44
C SER A 579 -13.12 -9.22 -10.15
N GLY A 580 -14.27 -9.30 -10.80
CA GLY A 580 -15.39 -8.38 -10.61
C GLY A 580 -15.71 -7.65 -11.91
N ARG A 581 -16.49 -6.57 -11.88
CA ARG A 581 -16.96 -5.91 -13.10
C ARG A 581 -16.12 -4.67 -13.40
N ASP A 582 -15.14 -4.84 -14.29
CA ASP A 582 -14.10 -3.84 -14.49
C ASP A 582 -14.33 -2.98 -15.74
N THR A 583 -13.76 -1.76 -15.72
CA THR A 583 -13.68 -0.87 -16.87
C THR A 583 -12.23 -0.53 -17.17
N LEU A 584 -11.74 -0.93 -18.34
CA LEU A 584 -10.36 -0.73 -18.78
C LEU A 584 -10.33 0.16 -20.02
N ILE A 585 -9.49 1.20 -19.98
CA ILE A 585 -9.27 2.13 -21.09
C ILE A 585 -7.76 2.16 -21.37
N GLY A 586 -7.32 1.70 -22.55
CA GLY A 586 -5.92 1.75 -22.97
C GLY A 586 -5.49 3.20 -23.18
N GLY A 587 -6.15 3.86 -24.13
CA GLY A 587 -5.96 5.28 -24.41
C GLY A 587 -5.31 5.47 -25.76
N GLY A 588 -4.08 5.98 -25.81
CA GLY A 588 -3.36 6.15 -27.06
C GLY A 588 -2.03 5.42 -27.05
N GLY A 589 -1.81 4.52 -28.00
CA GLY A 589 -0.64 3.65 -28.11
C GLY A 589 -1.08 2.24 -28.45
N ASN A 590 -0.18 1.27 -28.42
CA ASN A 590 -0.52 -0.12 -28.77
C ASN A 590 -0.66 -0.94 -27.48
N ASP A 591 -1.88 -1.03 -26.97
CA ASP A 591 -2.15 -1.46 -25.60
C ASP A 591 -2.51 -2.94 -25.48
N ARG A 592 -2.38 -3.47 -24.26
CA ARG A 592 -2.86 -4.80 -23.90
C ARG A 592 -3.84 -4.70 -22.73
N LEU A 593 -5.08 -5.07 -22.96
CA LEU A 593 -6.15 -5.05 -21.96
C LEU A 593 -6.67 -6.46 -21.70
N GLN A 594 -6.79 -6.82 -20.42
CA GLN A 594 -7.31 -8.11 -19.98
C GLN A 594 -8.37 -7.93 -18.89
N GLY A 595 -9.64 -8.24 -19.16
CA GLY A 595 -10.73 -8.14 -18.18
C GLY A 595 -10.62 -9.19 -17.09
N ASN A 596 -10.35 -10.44 -17.51
CA ASN A 596 -10.26 -11.65 -16.68
C ASN A 596 -11.63 -12.24 -16.31
N SER A 597 -12.17 -11.99 -15.12
CA SER A 597 -13.43 -12.61 -14.68
C SER A 597 -14.40 -11.53 -14.25
N GLY A 598 -15.54 -11.43 -14.90
CA GLY A 598 -16.33 -10.22 -14.76
C GLY A 598 -17.40 -10.09 -15.81
N ASN A 599 -18.01 -8.90 -15.89
CA ASN A 599 -18.80 -8.51 -17.06
C ASN A 599 -18.19 -7.20 -17.54
N ASP A 600 -17.03 -7.29 -18.17
CA ASP A 600 -16.07 -6.20 -18.23
C ASP A 600 -16.29 -5.30 -19.44
N ARG A 601 -15.81 -4.06 -19.33
CA ARG A 601 -15.83 -3.08 -20.41
C ARG A 601 -14.40 -2.70 -20.77
N LEU A 602 -13.97 -3.07 -21.97
CA LEU A 602 -12.62 -2.77 -22.48
C LEU A 602 -12.71 -1.82 -23.67
N ASN A 603 -11.83 -0.81 -23.70
CA ASN A 603 -11.68 0.12 -24.81
C ASN A 603 -10.19 0.34 -25.11
N GLY A 604 -9.72 -0.10 -26.27
CA GLY A 604 -8.31 0.06 -26.70
C GLY A 604 -7.97 1.52 -26.90
N GLY A 605 -8.75 2.19 -27.75
CA GLY A 605 -8.61 3.62 -28.01
C GLY A 605 -7.94 3.86 -29.35
N GLY A 606 -6.71 4.37 -29.36
CA GLY A 606 -6.00 4.62 -30.61
C GLY A 606 -4.67 3.90 -30.68
N GLY A 607 -4.48 3.06 -31.69
CA GLY A 607 -3.29 2.27 -31.95
C GLY A 607 -3.69 0.86 -32.33
N ASN A 608 -2.75 -0.08 -32.32
CA ASN A 608 -3.03 -1.48 -32.62
C ASN A 608 -3.11 -2.26 -31.30
N ASP A 609 -4.32 -2.46 -30.80
CA ASP A 609 -4.59 -2.92 -29.45
C ASP A 609 -4.91 -4.42 -29.38
N ASN A 610 -4.63 -5.04 -28.22
CA ASN A 610 -5.02 -6.42 -27.93
C ASN A 610 -5.94 -6.45 -26.71
N LEU A 611 -7.21 -6.80 -26.92
CA LEU A 611 -8.24 -6.85 -25.89
C LEU A 611 -8.70 -8.29 -25.68
N ASN A 612 -8.77 -8.72 -24.43
CA ASN A 612 -9.34 -10.00 -24.02
C ASN A 612 -10.33 -9.79 -22.87
N GLY A 613 -11.62 -10.08 -23.10
CA GLY A 613 -12.68 -9.98 -22.08
C GLY A 613 -12.45 -11.01 -20.98
N GLY A 614 -12.43 -12.29 -21.35
CA GLY A 614 -12.12 -13.38 -20.45
C GLY A 614 -13.38 -14.20 -20.16
N ARG A 615 -13.83 -14.25 -18.91
CA ARG A 615 -15.06 -14.94 -18.51
C ARG A 615 -16.12 -13.92 -18.14
N GLY A 616 -17.34 -14.23 -18.59
CA GLY A 616 -18.56 -13.50 -18.33
C GLY A 616 -18.94 -12.63 -19.51
N LYS A 617 -19.95 -11.77 -19.35
CA LYS A 617 -20.54 -11.02 -20.46
C LYS A 617 -19.81 -9.69 -20.64
N ASP A 618 -18.96 -9.63 -21.65
CA ASP A 618 -18.02 -8.55 -21.84
C ASP A 618 -18.42 -7.61 -23.00
N THR A 619 -17.90 -6.39 -22.96
CA THR A 619 -18.05 -5.41 -24.04
C THR A 619 -16.70 -4.82 -24.40
N LEU A 620 -16.24 -5.11 -25.62
CA LEU A 620 -14.92 -4.73 -26.12
C LEU A 620 -15.07 -3.72 -27.28
N SER A 621 -14.21 -2.72 -27.32
CA SER A 621 -14.08 -1.78 -28.42
C SER A 621 -12.61 -1.58 -28.77
N GLY A 622 -12.23 -1.86 -30.02
CA GLY A 622 -10.86 -1.68 -30.51
C GLY A 622 -10.52 -0.19 -30.60
N GLY A 623 -11.18 0.49 -31.53
CA GLY A 623 -11.08 1.94 -31.67
C GLY A 623 -10.48 2.27 -33.03
N SER A 624 -9.38 3.03 -33.07
CA SER A 624 -8.69 3.29 -34.33
C SER A 624 -7.39 2.51 -34.43
N GLY A 625 -7.18 1.80 -35.52
CA GLY A 625 -5.97 1.04 -35.78
C GLY A 625 -6.32 -0.41 -36.10
N ARG A 626 -5.33 -1.29 -36.13
CA ARG A 626 -5.56 -2.72 -36.38
C ARG A 626 -5.59 -3.45 -35.06
N ASP A 627 -6.78 -3.77 -34.62
CA ASP A 627 -7.04 -4.30 -33.28
C ASP A 627 -7.30 -5.81 -33.31
N THR A 628 -7.04 -6.46 -32.17
CA THR A 628 -7.40 -7.86 -31.93
C THR A 628 -8.27 -7.94 -30.68
N LEU A 629 -9.52 -8.39 -30.85
CA LEU A 629 -10.51 -8.51 -29.79
C LEU A 629 -10.89 -9.97 -29.59
N ILE A 630 -10.86 -10.44 -28.35
CA ILE A 630 -11.26 -11.78 -27.93
C ILE A 630 -12.32 -11.63 -26.83
N GLY A 631 -13.56 -12.07 -27.07
CA GLY A 631 -14.62 -12.04 -26.07
C GLY A 631 -14.32 -13.00 -24.93
N GLY A 632 -14.15 -14.27 -25.28
CA GLY A 632 -13.79 -15.32 -24.32
C GLY A 632 -14.98 -16.23 -24.08
N GLY A 633 -15.45 -16.37 -22.85
CA GLY A 633 -16.64 -17.16 -22.54
C GLY A 633 -17.74 -16.28 -21.97
N GLY A 634 -18.89 -16.20 -22.61
CA GLY A 634 -19.96 -15.29 -22.25
C GLY A 634 -20.85 -14.97 -23.44
N ASN A 635 -21.74 -13.99 -23.30
CA ASN A 635 -22.48 -13.47 -24.47
C ASN A 635 -21.98 -12.06 -24.74
N ASP A 636 -20.93 -11.95 -25.53
CA ASP A 636 -20.07 -10.78 -25.60
C ASP A 636 -20.47 -9.82 -26.72
N ARG A 637 -19.99 -8.58 -26.61
CA ARG A 637 -20.17 -7.56 -27.64
C ARG A 637 -18.82 -6.98 -28.05
N LEU A 638 -18.39 -7.26 -29.27
CA LEU A 638 -17.12 -6.81 -29.83
C LEU A 638 -17.37 -5.81 -30.96
N GLN A 639 -16.62 -4.69 -30.93
CA GLN A 639 -16.65 -3.66 -31.98
C GLN A 639 -15.22 -3.30 -32.38
N GLY A 640 -14.81 -3.60 -33.63
CA GLY A 640 -13.48 -3.22 -34.16
C GLY A 640 -13.36 -1.71 -34.32
N ASN A 641 -14.37 -1.12 -34.96
CA ASN A 641 -14.51 0.29 -35.35
C ASN A 641 -13.74 0.69 -36.61
N SER A 642 -12.47 1.08 -36.56
CA SER A 642 -11.78 1.63 -37.74
C SER A 642 -10.39 1.04 -37.89
N GLY A 643 -10.17 0.36 -39.01
CA GLY A 643 -8.92 -0.33 -39.34
C GLY A 643 -9.21 -1.77 -39.71
N ASN A 644 -8.19 -2.60 -39.86
CA ASN A 644 -8.37 -3.98 -40.32
C ASN A 644 -8.30 -4.91 -39.11
N ASP A 645 -9.44 -5.17 -38.50
CA ASP A 645 -9.55 -5.75 -37.16
C ASP A 645 -9.75 -7.26 -37.19
N ARG A 646 -9.38 -7.90 -36.08
CA ARG A 646 -9.64 -9.34 -35.86
C ARG A 646 -10.48 -9.53 -34.61
N LEU A 647 -11.70 -10.03 -34.79
CA LEU A 647 -12.66 -10.28 -33.73
C LEU A 647 -12.89 -11.78 -33.56
N ASN A 648 -12.84 -12.25 -32.32
CA ASN A 648 -13.15 -13.63 -31.93
C ASN A 648 -14.16 -13.60 -30.78
N GLY A 649 -15.38 -14.10 -31.01
CA GLY A 649 -16.45 -14.15 -30.00
C GLY A 649 -16.06 -15.11 -28.87
N GLY A 650 -15.95 -16.38 -29.21
CA GLY A 650 -15.46 -17.42 -28.32
C GLY A 650 -16.58 -18.39 -27.99
N GLY A 651 -16.93 -18.54 -26.71
CA GLY A 651 -18.02 -19.40 -26.31
C GLY A 651 -19.22 -18.59 -25.84
N GLY A 652 -20.38 -18.81 -26.46
CA GLY A 652 -21.66 -18.19 -26.10
C GLY A 652 -22.21 -17.38 -27.26
N ASN A 653 -23.36 -16.72 -27.08
CA ASN A 653 -24.03 -16.04 -28.19
C ASN A 653 -23.53 -14.60 -28.30
N ASP A 654 -22.61 -14.37 -29.21
CA ASP A 654 -21.84 -13.13 -29.30
C ASP A 654 -22.37 -12.20 -30.39
N LYS A 655 -22.07 -10.91 -30.24
CA LYS A 655 -22.30 -9.89 -31.27
C LYS A 655 -20.97 -9.27 -31.69
N LEU A 656 -20.58 -9.46 -32.94
CA LEU A 656 -19.36 -8.94 -33.54
C LEU A 656 -19.71 -7.90 -34.61
N GLU A 657 -19.05 -6.75 -34.56
CA GLU A 657 -19.17 -5.65 -35.52
C GLU A 657 -17.76 -5.20 -35.93
N GLY A 658 -17.38 -5.42 -37.19
CA GLY A 658 -16.05 -5.08 -37.72
C GLY A 658 -15.86 -3.56 -37.76
N GLY A 659 -16.65 -2.89 -38.59
CA GLY A 659 -16.65 -1.43 -38.69
C GLY A 659 -16.19 -0.97 -40.06
N ASN A 660 -15.18 -0.11 -40.14
CA ASN A 660 -14.56 0.26 -41.41
C ASN A 660 -13.22 -0.46 -41.54
N GLY A 661 -12.96 -1.09 -42.68
CA GLY A 661 -11.66 -1.66 -43.02
C GLY A 661 -11.83 -3.03 -43.64
N LYS A 662 -10.81 -3.86 -43.54
CA LYS A 662 -10.92 -5.27 -43.96
C LYS A 662 -10.78 -6.13 -42.72
N ASP A 663 -11.92 -6.55 -42.20
CA ASP A 663 -12.03 -7.19 -40.90
C ASP A 663 -12.11 -8.71 -41.02
N THR A 664 -11.77 -9.40 -39.93
CA THR A 664 -11.98 -10.85 -39.81
C THR A 664 -12.75 -11.13 -38.53
N LEU A 665 -13.98 -11.61 -38.66
CA LEU A 665 -14.89 -11.92 -37.56
C LEU A 665 -15.06 -13.43 -37.47
N ASN A 666 -14.88 -13.98 -36.27
CA ASN A 666 -15.12 -15.39 -35.98
C ASN A 666 -16.00 -15.56 -34.74
N GLY A 667 -17.21 -16.09 -34.90
CA GLY A 667 -18.15 -16.38 -33.80
C GLY A 667 -17.65 -17.53 -32.92
N ASN A 668 -17.18 -18.60 -33.55
CA ASN A 668 -16.75 -19.89 -32.97
C ASN A 668 -17.89 -20.80 -32.54
N GLN A 669 -18.36 -20.80 -31.30
CA GLN A 669 -19.38 -21.73 -30.81
C GLN A 669 -20.62 -20.97 -30.39
N ASN A 670 -21.78 -21.60 -30.52
CA ASN A 670 -23.11 -21.05 -30.20
C ASN A 670 -23.60 -20.05 -31.27
N ASN A 671 -24.72 -19.37 -31.00
CA ASN A 671 -25.46 -18.66 -32.04
C ASN A 671 -25.03 -17.20 -32.08
N ASP A 672 -24.22 -16.85 -33.07
CA ASP A 672 -23.56 -15.56 -33.15
C ASP A 672 -24.21 -14.61 -34.13
N THR A 673 -23.92 -13.32 -33.95
CA THR A 673 -24.37 -12.24 -34.84
C THR A 673 -23.15 -11.47 -35.34
N LEU A 674 -22.87 -11.56 -36.63
CA LEU A 674 -21.70 -10.96 -37.27
C LEU A 674 -22.15 -9.86 -38.25
N ASP A 675 -21.51 -8.70 -38.18
CA ASP A 675 -21.70 -7.56 -39.09
C ASP A 675 -20.31 -7.05 -39.50
N GLY A 676 -19.90 -7.31 -40.75
CA GLY A 676 -18.58 -6.88 -41.25
C GLY A 676 -18.45 -5.37 -41.25
N GLY A 677 -19.45 -4.70 -41.83
CA GLY A 677 -19.53 -3.25 -41.88
C GLY A 677 -19.21 -2.70 -43.26
N ALA A 678 -18.06 -2.05 -43.40
CA ALA A 678 -17.59 -1.43 -44.64
C ALA A 678 -16.18 -1.91 -44.98
N GLY A 679 -15.97 -2.21 -46.27
CA GLY A 679 -14.76 -2.87 -46.77
C GLY A 679 -14.94 -4.38 -46.89
N ASP A 680 -13.91 -5.08 -47.40
CA ASP A 680 -14.01 -6.50 -47.79
C ASP A 680 -13.66 -7.37 -46.57
N ASP A 681 -14.69 -7.92 -45.93
CA ASP A 681 -14.55 -8.61 -44.64
C ASP A 681 -14.58 -10.14 -44.79
N ILE A 682 -14.05 -10.84 -43.79
CA ILE A 682 -14.16 -12.31 -43.67
C ILE A 682 -15.03 -12.62 -42.46
N LEU A 683 -16.12 -13.35 -42.67
CA LEU A 683 -17.10 -13.72 -41.66
C LEU A 683 -17.13 -15.25 -41.49
N ILE A 684 -16.83 -15.70 -40.28
CA ILE A 684 -16.80 -17.11 -39.88
C ILE A 684 -17.81 -17.29 -38.75
N GLY A 685 -18.94 -17.95 -39.01
CA GLY A 685 -19.98 -18.17 -37.99
C GLY A 685 -19.52 -19.18 -36.94
N GLY A 686 -18.94 -20.29 -37.41
CA GLY A 686 -18.55 -21.42 -36.59
C GLY A 686 -19.68 -22.43 -36.39
N GLY A 687 -19.85 -22.91 -35.17
CA GLY A 687 -20.83 -23.91 -34.81
C GLY A 687 -22.02 -23.29 -34.08
N GLY A 688 -23.15 -23.17 -34.73
CA GLY A 688 -24.35 -22.63 -34.10
C GLY A 688 -25.36 -22.21 -35.15
N ARG A 689 -26.37 -21.44 -34.77
CA ARG A 689 -27.31 -20.81 -35.71
C ARG A 689 -26.93 -19.36 -35.86
N ASP A 690 -26.06 -19.10 -36.82
CA ASP A 690 -25.38 -17.82 -36.92
C ASP A 690 -26.13 -16.86 -37.83
N ARG A 691 -25.88 -15.57 -37.59
CA ARG A 691 -26.58 -14.49 -38.26
C ARG A 691 -25.58 -13.52 -38.85
N PHE A 692 -25.50 -13.51 -40.18
CA PHE A 692 -24.65 -12.60 -40.95
C PHE A 692 -25.50 -11.38 -41.35
N LEU A 693 -25.23 -10.23 -40.75
CA LEU A 693 -26.05 -9.03 -40.86
C LEU A 693 -25.51 -8.10 -41.93
N TYR A 694 -26.42 -7.65 -42.79
CA TYR A 694 -26.19 -6.56 -43.75
C TYR A 694 -27.17 -5.42 -43.41
N ASN A 695 -26.81 -4.56 -42.44
CA ASN A 695 -27.77 -3.66 -41.79
C ASN A 695 -27.55 -2.14 -41.95
N THR A 696 -26.47 -1.69 -42.60
CA THR A 696 -26.08 -0.27 -42.52
C THR A 696 -26.52 0.59 -43.73
N LYS A 697 -27.36 1.61 -43.45
CA LYS A 697 -27.70 2.70 -44.41
C LYS A 697 -26.48 3.48 -44.91
N ARG A 698 -25.37 3.48 -44.16
CA ARG A 698 -24.13 4.18 -44.51
C ARG A 698 -23.38 3.48 -45.65
N SER A 699 -23.48 2.15 -45.76
CA SER A 699 -22.75 1.35 -46.74
C SER A 699 -23.40 1.33 -48.13
N PHE A 700 -24.73 1.51 -48.25
CA PHE A 700 -25.41 1.48 -49.56
C PHE A 700 -25.36 2.78 -50.39
N ARG A 701 -24.52 3.77 -50.02
CA ARG A 701 -24.21 4.92 -50.88
C ARG A 701 -22.94 4.69 -51.71
N GLN A 702 -23.03 3.73 -52.62
CA GLN A 702 -22.34 3.67 -53.93
C GLN A 702 -20.79 3.70 -54.00
N ARG A 703 -20.02 3.52 -52.92
CA ARG A 703 -18.55 3.36 -53.05
C ARG A 703 -17.81 2.51 -52.02
N ASP A 704 -18.45 2.13 -50.91
CA ASP A 704 -17.75 1.51 -49.76
C ASP A 704 -18.40 0.20 -49.26
N ILE A 705 -19.30 -0.42 -50.03
CA ILE A 705 -19.61 -1.84 -49.81
C ILE A 705 -18.36 -2.60 -50.22
N GLY A 706 -17.64 -3.19 -49.29
CA GLY A 706 -16.77 -4.26 -49.75
C GLY A 706 -17.61 -5.46 -50.13
N VAL A 707 -16.92 -6.49 -50.56
CA VAL A 707 -17.48 -7.80 -50.81
C VAL A 707 -17.06 -8.70 -49.65
N ASP A 708 -18.02 -9.06 -48.81
CA ASP A 708 -17.75 -9.90 -47.64
C ASP A 708 -17.69 -11.38 -48.03
N GLU A 709 -16.73 -12.11 -47.48
CA GLU A 709 -16.57 -13.56 -47.62
C GLU A 709 -17.19 -14.26 -46.42
N ILE A 710 -18.16 -15.16 -46.65
CA ILE A 710 -18.72 -16.03 -45.60
C ILE A 710 -18.17 -17.44 -45.80
N ASN A 711 -17.30 -17.90 -44.89
CA ASN A 711 -16.44 -19.06 -45.15
C ASN A 711 -17.02 -20.41 -44.70
N ASP A 712 -18.04 -20.43 -43.84
CA ASP A 712 -18.52 -21.67 -43.21
C ASP A 712 -20.05 -21.75 -43.06
N PHE A 713 -20.80 -21.05 -43.91
CA PHE A 713 -22.26 -20.99 -43.83
C PHE A 713 -22.93 -22.37 -43.86
N LEU A 714 -23.71 -22.69 -42.83
CA LEU A 714 -24.48 -23.93 -42.69
C LEU A 714 -25.93 -23.75 -43.15
N VAL A 715 -26.25 -24.32 -44.33
CA VAL A 715 -27.60 -24.26 -44.93
C VAL A 715 -28.68 -24.78 -43.98
N GLY A 716 -29.79 -24.04 -43.90
CA GLY A 716 -30.93 -24.37 -43.06
C GLY A 716 -30.74 -24.05 -41.57
N GLN A 717 -29.50 -23.82 -41.13
CA GLN A 717 -29.14 -23.49 -39.76
C GLN A 717 -28.88 -21.98 -39.62
N ASP A 718 -27.96 -21.47 -40.44
CA ASP A 718 -27.54 -20.08 -40.43
C ASP A 718 -28.49 -19.20 -41.23
N LYS A 719 -28.36 -17.89 -41.02
CA LYS A 719 -29.21 -16.88 -41.65
C LYS A 719 -28.40 -15.69 -42.13
N ILE A 720 -28.60 -15.34 -43.40
CA ILE A 720 -28.23 -14.04 -43.95
C ILE A 720 -29.36 -13.07 -43.65
N VAL A 721 -29.07 -12.03 -42.87
CA VAL A 721 -30.07 -11.07 -42.38
C VAL A 721 -29.93 -9.76 -43.14
N LEU A 722 -30.97 -9.40 -43.89
CA LEU A 722 -31.02 -8.21 -44.72
C LEU A 722 -31.91 -7.15 -44.04
N ASP A 723 -31.37 -5.98 -43.75
CA ASP A 723 -32.12 -4.88 -43.14
C ASP A 723 -32.94 -4.11 -44.19
N LYS A 724 -34.23 -3.89 -43.93
CA LYS A 724 -35.13 -3.19 -44.87
C LYS A 724 -34.72 -1.76 -45.16
N THR A 725 -33.97 -1.13 -44.27
CA THR A 725 -33.63 0.28 -44.41
C THR A 725 -32.44 0.46 -45.34
N THR A 726 -31.65 -0.60 -45.48
CA THR A 726 -30.59 -0.80 -46.46
C THR A 726 -31.17 -1.35 -47.77
N PHE A 727 -31.91 -2.46 -47.70
CA PHE A 727 -32.54 -3.15 -48.83
C PHE A 727 -33.99 -2.68 -49.05
N THR A 728 -34.17 -1.37 -49.25
CA THR A 728 -35.46 -0.65 -49.26
C THR A 728 -36.56 -1.17 -50.20
N GLN A 729 -36.21 -1.97 -51.21
CA GLN A 729 -37.20 -2.56 -52.15
C GLN A 729 -37.81 -3.87 -51.62
N LEU A 730 -37.24 -4.46 -50.56
CA LEU A 730 -37.72 -5.68 -49.93
C LEU A 730 -38.84 -5.35 -48.92
N ASN A 731 -40.08 -5.30 -49.40
CA ASN A 731 -41.26 -5.07 -48.56
C ASN A 731 -41.84 -6.39 -48.02
N SER A 732 -41.23 -6.98 -47.00
CA SER A 732 -41.80 -8.14 -46.28
C SER A 732 -42.00 -7.86 -44.79
N ARG A 733 -42.83 -8.67 -44.11
CA ARG A 733 -43.15 -8.52 -42.68
C ARG A 733 -42.02 -9.12 -41.82
N ARG A 734 -41.69 -8.45 -40.71
CA ARG A 734 -40.65 -8.83 -39.73
C ARG A 734 -40.64 -10.35 -39.45
N GLY A 735 -39.52 -11.01 -39.72
CA GLY A 735 -39.33 -12.43 -39.42
C GLY A 735 -40.01 -13.42 -40.39
N THR A 736 -40.47 -12.96 -41.56
CA THR A 736 -40.87 -13.87 -42.65
C THR A 736 -39.65 -14.21 -43.51
N GLY A 737 -39.48 -15.48 -43.87
CA GLY A 737 -38.43 -15.90 -44.82
C GLY A 737 -38.72 -15.39 -46.23
N PHE A 738 -37.68 -15.20 -47.03
CA PHE A 738 -37.84 -14.88 -48.45
C PHE A 738 -38.56 -16.05 -49.12
N SER A 739 -39.58 -15.81 -49.95
CA SER A 739 -40.31 -16.95 -50.55
C SER A 739 -41.04 -16.71 -51.86
N VAL A 740 -40.70 -15.67 -52.62
CA VAL A 740 -41.21 -15.50 -54.00
C VAL A 740 -40.08 -15.31 -55.01
N SER A 741 -40.27 -15.82 -56.23
CA SER A 741 -39.29 -15.71 -57.33
C SER A 741 -38.99 -14.28 -57.79
N ARG A 742 -39.70 -13.27 -57.25
CA ARG A 742 -39.40 -11.84 -57.44
C ARG A 742 -38.46 -11.28 -56.37
N GLU A 743 -38.34 -11.94 -55.22
CA GLU A 743 -37.49 -11.50 -54.11
C GLU A 743 -36.13 -12.20 -54.15
N PHE A 744 -36.13 -13.51 -54.47
CA PHE A 744 -34.92 -14.33 -54.51
C PHE A 744 -34.92 -15.24 -55.75
N GLU A 745 -33.80 -15.31 -56.46
CA GLU A 745 -33.55 -16.24 -57.57
C GLU A 745 -32.15 -16.86 -57.43
N VAL A 746 -32.05 -18.16 -57.70
CA VAL A 746 -30.77 -18.87 -57.88
C VAL A 746 -30.52 -19.01 -59.38
N VAL A 747 -29.32 -18.64 -59.82
CA VAL A 747 -28.86 -18.76 -61.21
C VAL A 747 -27.59 -19.62 -61.27
N ASP A 748 -27.27 -20.11 -62.47
CA ASP A 748 -26.14 -21.00 -62.73
C ASP A 748 -25.25 -20.45 -63.87
N SER A 749 -24.20 -21.20 -64.21
CA SER A 749 -23.27 -20.86 -65.30
C SER A 749 -23.90 -20.64 -66.69
N GLN A 750 -25.17 -21.05 -66.90
CA GLN A 750 -25.89 -20.85 -68.15
C GLN A 750 -26.78 -19.60 -68.15
N ARG A 751 -26.99 -18.97 -67.00
CA ARG A 751 -27.89 -17.83 -66.83
C ARG A 751 -27.19 -16.69 -66.09
N ASP A 752 -26.76 -15.68 -66.84
CA ASP A 752 -26.10 -14.49 -66.29
C ASP A 752 -26.98 -13.79 -65.23
N ALA A 753 -26.43 -13.64 -64.02
CA ALA A 753 -27.06 -12.99 -62.88
C ALA A 753 -27.55 -11.57 -63.22
N ALA A 754 -26.87 -10.85 -64.12
CA ALA A 754 -27.26 -9.52 -64.56
C ALA A 754 -28.60 -9.50 -65.32
N ASN A 755 -29.07 -10.64 -65.83
CA ASN A 755 -30.36 -10.76 -66.51
C ASN A 755 -31.53 -11.10 -65.57
N SER A 756 -31.26 -11.44 -64.30
CA SER A 756 -32.29 -11.71 -63.31
C SER A 756 -33.09 -10.45 -62.96
N ARG A 757 -34.36 -10.66 -62.60
CA ARG A 757 -35.30 -9.63 -62.13
C ARG A 757 -35.58 -9.73 -60.63
N ALA A 758 -35.01 -10.71 -59.94
CA ALA A 758 -35.14 -10.85 -58.50
C ALA A 758 -34.30 -9.78 -57.79
N PHE A 759 -34.73 -9.38 -56.59
CA PHE A 759 -33.99 -8.40 -55.79
C PHE A 759 -32.69 -8.95 -55.23
N ILE A 760 -32.67 -10.21 -54.80
CA ILE A 760 -31.47 -10.95 -54.39
C ILE A 760 -31.24 -12.07 -55.40
N VAL A 761 -30.01 -12.16 -55.92
CA VAL A 761 -29.61 -13.18 -56.89
C VAL A 761 -28.41 -13.93 -56.35
N TYR A 762 -28.51 -15.24 -56.24
CA TYR A 762 -27.40 -16.13 -55.87
C TYR A 762 -26.91 -16.87 -57.12
N ASP A 763 -25.65 -16.68 -57.49
CA ASP A 763 -25.00 -17.46 -58.54
C ASP A 763 -24.29 -18.68 -57.93
N GLU A 764 -24.93 -19.84 -58.05
CA GLU A 764 -24.43 -21.09 -57.44
C GLU A 764 -23.13 -21.59 -58.08
N SER A 765 -22.76 -21.08 -59.27
CA SER A 765 -21.52 -21.47 -59.95
C SER A 765 -20.30 -20.71 -59.48
N THR A 766 -20.51 -19.57 -58.80
CA THR A 766 -19.44 -18.69 -58.32
C THR A 766 -19.52 -18.39 -56.83
N GLY A 767 -20.64 -18.75 -56.17
CA GLY A 767 -20.85 -18.43 -54.76
C GLY A 767 -21.27 -16.99 -54.50
N ASN A 768 -21.54 -16.21 -55.53
CA ASN A 768 -21.73 -14.77 -55.43
C ASN A 768 -23.19 -14.38 -55.10
N LEU A 769 -23.36 -13.43 -54.18
CA LEU A 769 -24.64 -12.80 -53.86
C LEU A 769 -24.71 -11.36 -54.36
N PHE A 770 -25.73 -11.10 -55.19
CA PHE A 770 -25.98 -9.80 -55.79
C PHE A 770 -27.28 -9.19 -55.29
N TYR A 771 -27.30 -7.86 -55.17
CA TYR A 771 -28.53 -7.09 -54.97
C TYR A 771 -28.89 -6.28 -56.22
N ASN A 772 -30.08 -6.50 -56.76
CA ASN A 772 -30.65 -5.73 -57.87
C ASN A 772 -31.66 -4.71 -57.35
N GLN A 773 -31.26 -3.44 -57.25
CA GLN A 773 -32.12 -2.36 -56.74
C GLN A 773 -33.23 -1.95 -57.75
N ASN A 774 -33.14 -2.33 -59.02
CA ASN A 774 -34.03 -1.89 -60.09
C ASN A 774 -35.28 -2.77 -60.29
N GLY A 775 -35.42 -3.87 -59.53
CA GLY A 775 -36.54 -4.79 -59.67
C GLY A 775 -36.68 -5.37 -61.08
N ASN A 776 -37.89 -5.35 -61.66
CA ASN A 776 -38.27 -5.99 -62.94
C ASN A 776 -37.50 -5.53 -64.21
N GLN A 777 -36.42 -4.76 -64.11
CA GLN A 777 -35.51 -4.39 -65.19
C GLN A 777 -34.20 -5.20 -65.07
N SER A 778 -33.68 -5.71 -66.19
CA SER A 778 -32.37 -6.39 -66.23
C SER A 778 -31.23 -5.40 -65.96
N GLY A 779 -30.20 -5.85 -65.23
CA GLY A 779 -29.03 -5.07 -64.84
C GLY A 779 -29.10 -4.56 -63.39
N PHE A 780 -27.97 -4.64 -62.67
CA PHE A 780 -27.90 -4.36 -61.23
C PHE A 780 -28.04 -2.89 -60.82
N GLY A 781 -27.95 -1.94 -61.75
CA GLY A 781 -28.12 -0.51 -61.46
C GLY A 781 -27.04 0.04 -60.51
N SER A 782 -27.47 0.67 -59.40
CA SER A 782 -26.61 1.05 -58.27
C SER A 782 -26.42 -0.07 -57.24
N GLY A 783 -27.08 -1.23 -57.42
CA GLY A 783 -26.79 -2.46 -56.69
C GLY A 783 -25.64 -3.27 -57.30
N GLY A 784 -25.11 -4.24 -56.56
CA GLY A 784 -23.90 -4.99 -56.94
C GLY A 784 -23.67 -6.24 -56.08
N LEU A 785 -22.53 -6.89 -56.31
CA LEU A 785 -22.00 -7.97 -55.48
C LEU A 785 -21.75 -7.42 -54.08
N PHE A 786 -22.25 -8.11 -53.06
CA PHE A 786 -22.07 -7.70 -51.66
C PHE A 786 -21.56 -8.82 -50.76
N ALA A 787 -21.64 -10.08 -51.19
CA ALA A 787 -21.10 -11.21 -50.44
C ALA A 787 -20.72 -12.38 -51.34
N THR A 788 -19.79 -13.20 -50.89
CA THR A 788 -19.39 -14.47 -51.51
C THR A 788 -19.44 -15.60 -50.50
N LEU A 789 -19.79 -16.80 -50.96
CA LEU A 789 -19.85 -18.02 -50.15
C LEU A 789 -19.20 -19.18 -50.92
N ASP A 790 -18.49 -20.05 -50.22
CA ASP A 790 -17.82 -21.21 -50.83
C ASP A 790 -18.81 -22.35 -51.16
N ASP A 791 -19.30 -22.40 -52.41
CA ASP A 791 -20.07 -23.52 -53.01
C ASP A 791 -21.26 -24.03 -52.17
N VAL A 792 -22.08 -23.11 -51.64
CA VAL A 792 -23.20 -23.44 -50.74
C VAL A 792 -24.56 -23.36 -51.45
N PRO A 793 -25.39 -24.42 -51.50
CA PRO A 793 -26.68 -24.39 -52.21
C PRO A 793 -27.76 -23.61 -51.41
N LEU A 794 -27.72 -22.28 -51.49
CA LEU A 794 -28.62 -21.41 -50.74
C LEU A 794 -30.07 -21.49 -51.24
N THR A 795 -31.00 -21.40 -50.29
CA THR A 795 -32.43 -21.28 -50.54
C THR A 795 -32.98 -19.99 -49.96
N ALA A 796 -34.19 -19.60 -50.37
CA ALA A 796 -34.86 -18.43 -49.83
C ALA A 796 -35.12 -18.53 -48.30
N SER A 797 -35.12 -19.74 -47.73
CA SER A 797 -35.27 -19.97 -46.29
C SER A 797 -34.01 -19.64 -45.47
N ASP A 798 -32.87 -19.44 -46.13
CA ASP A 798 -31.59 -19.06 -45.52
C ASP A 798 -31.46 -17.55 -45.29
N PHE A 799 -32.48 -16.78 -45.70
CA PHE A 799 -32.51 -15.34 -45.57
C PHE A 799 -33.61 -14.86 -44.60
N LEU A 800 -33.34 -13.78 -43.87
CA LEU A 800 -34.30 -13.08 -43.01
C LEU A 800 -34.34 -11.58 -43.31
N ILE A 801 -35.54 -10.99 -43.35
CA ILE A 801 -35.71 -9.52 -43.44
C ILE A 801 -35.97 -8.94 -42.03
N GLN A 802 -35.18 -7.93 -41.66
CA GLN A 802 -35.31 -7.23 -40.38
C GLN A 802 -35.41 -5.71 -40.53
N ASN A 803 -35.77 -5.04 -39.42
CA ASN A 803 -36.32 -3.68 -39.39
C ASN A 803 -35.45 -2.67 -38.69
#